data_AF-A0A8J7U4Z0-F1
#
_entry.id   AF-A0A8J7U4Z0-F1
#
_cell.length_a   1.000
_cell.length_b   1.000
_cell.length_c   1.000
_cell.angle_alpha   90.00
_cell.angle_beta   90.00
_cell.angle_gamma   90.00
#
_symmetry.space_group_name_H-M   'P 1'
#
loop_
_entity.id
_entity.type
_entity.pdbx_description
1 polymer ?
#
loop_
_entity_poly.entity_id
_entity_poly.type
_entity_poly.pdbx_seq_one_letter_code
_entity_poly.pdbx_strand_id
1 'polypeptide(L)'
;MGIPNRRAWLVPEYIQNSAMDSGPAALMALFAGLKIDVRLDQLRRLSQTEVDGTDLSELARLAARYGVVLQEEYLPLEFLFLDHDDTGPLILKARGGGETNHFCVYWGGLGRRLQIMDTFRGRYWPEVGAFREHLREEERLIDAEAWRVWAGDVDFLLALERCHESLGIAQSVREQLRKRVLGGSDWFCLAALEAATRLMLNFCSCGALKRGEPAARALVQLFQRCLDRPRQALDLIPREYWSVVSAPPDATGRPRLRQRGILLLRLVDVRPVPEERRKTQTKSGPGNAGMPPPFRYLMHLMLADGWFLPVLYLVSLAVLAMGTIIEALLFRGLLDMGLHLTAGQRFVGISIILFFLIVQLVLQFLITQVRLRIGGKIESRLRMAFLSKLPRLGNNYLSTLSLGDISERCHSVTDIRQISSVLSRIVNNGFGLLLTTAGLIWLDPKVAVPAVVGTSLFLILPPALAPYLSVPDMRNRTHGGSLTTYYLDALQGLIACRSLGAEGAVAREHDRLLGEWTRSGRALQWRAVWFEGATTLSGYALAATLVVLHLQTDAAQAGSVLLFAYWALRVPVVGETLIAGIRGYPGIRNRTLRLMEAVFADEENFVEPTEATYDPRMQMETVPGVAVSFRDVSVKASGQTILKDVHVELARGEQVALVGPSGAGKSTLANLLLGTVQPQAGRVLVEGNMLDGEELEQLRQTTAWVSPEVHLWNKTLLENLQYGSDESVRLSLAEVFEKSQLYDVLEGLPQGLQTELGEEGTFISGGEGARVRLGRGMMRPLARLVILDEPFRGLDRHSRQRLLTAVRRWWPQATLLFITHDVREAMSFKRVLVMRDGTLAEDGDPRVLVKQKGSRLNQLIQAEEWLEKEIWQSPSWRREFLEKGTLVDKNAAGDTP
;
A
#
# COMPACT_ATOMS: atom_id res chain seq x y z
N MET A 1 -11.68 -23.63 26.46
CA MET A 1 -11.68 -23.90 25.01
C MET A 1 -10.42 -23.27 24.46
N GLY A 2 -9.42 -24.08 24.13
CA GLY A 2 -8.05 -23.61 23.92
C GLY A 2 -7.77 -23.24 22.48
N ILE A 3 -7.13 -22.08 22.28
CA ILE A 3 -6.42 -21.71 21.05
C ILE A 3 -5.53 -22.90 20.65
N PRO A 4 -5.55 -23.39 19.40
CA PRO A 4 -4.83 -24.59 19.02
C PRO A 4 -3.33 -24.48 19.32
N ASN A 5 -2.74 -25.59 19.78
CA ASN A 5 -1.31 -25.80 20.11
C ASN A 5 -0.35 -25.67 18.90
N ARG A 6 -0.77 -24.97 17.83
CA ARG A 6 -0.08 -24.79 16.54
C ARG A 6 0.48 -23.38 16.34
N ARG A 7 0.44 -22.54 17.37
CA ARG A 7 0.93 -21.17 17.33
C ARG A 7 2.46 -21.13 17.19
N ALA A 8 2.98 -20.28 16.30
CA ALA A 8 4.41 -20.00 16.26
C ALA A 8 4.87 -19.29 17.55
N TRP A 9 6.07 -19.60 18.05
CA TRP A 9 6.62 -18.96 19.25
C TRP A 9 6.90 -17.46 19.05
N LEU A 10 7.31 -17.09 17.84
CA LEU A 10 7.45 -15.69 17.42
C LEU A 10 6.34 -15.35 16.42
N VAL A 11 5.75 -14.17 16.57
CA VAL A 11 4.93 -13.56 15.54
C VAL A 11 5.74 -13.42 14.24
N PRO A 12 5.25 -13.92 13.10
CA PRO A 12 5.90 -13.70 11.82
C PRO A 12 5.93 -12.23 11.44
N GLU A 13 6.99 -11.84 10.76
CA GLU A 13 7.22 -10.45 10.41
C GLU A 13 6.68 -10.15 9.00
N TYR A 14 5.62 -9.35 8.95
CA TYR A 14 5.02 -8.80 7.75
C TYR A 14 5.00 -7.27 7.80
N ILE A 15 5.94 -6.65 7.09
CA ILE A 15 6.00 -5.19 6.97
C ILE A 15 5.11 -4.79 5.80
N GLN A 16 4.33 -3.72 5.99
CA GLN A 16 3.46 -3.18 4.95
C GLN A 16 4.27 -2.77 3.72
N ASN A 17 3.79 -3.11 2.51
CA ASN A 17 4.45 -2.68 1.26
C ASN A 17 3.95 -1.31 0.79
N SER A 18 2.76 -0.89 1.20
CA SER A 18 2.19 0.45 1.00
C SER A 18 1.74 1.03 2.34
N ALA A 19 1.61 2.37 2.41
CA ALA A 19 1.01 3.07 3.55
C ALA A 19 -0.42 2.59 3.85
N MET A 20 -1.10 2.04 2.83
CA MET A 20 -2.49 1.60 2.89
C MET A 20 -2.72 0.20 3.44
N ASP A 21 -1.64 -0.57 3.64
CA ASP A 21 -1.73 -2.02 3.89
C ASP A 21 -1.56 -2.41 5.35
N SER A 22 -1.58 -1.46 6.28
CA SER A 22 -1.32 -1.74 7.69
C SER A 22 -2.28 -2.81 8.25
N GLY A 23 -3.57 -2.76 7.89
CA GLY A 23 -4.58 -3.72 8.32
C GLY A 23 -4.38 -5.12 7.73
N PRO A 24 -4.33 -5.27 6.39
CA PRO A 24 -4.01 -6.54 5.73
C PRO A 24 -2.69 -7.16 6.18
N ALA A 25 -1.64 -6.35 6.39
CA ALA A 25 -0.36 -6.82 6.88
C ALA A 25 -0.44 -7.34 8.33
N ALA A 26 -1.24 -6.71 9.19
CA ALA A 26 -1.49 -7.20 10.54
C ALA A 26 -2.24 -8.54 10.52
N LEU A 27 -3.26 -8.70 9.66
CA LEU A 27 -3.94 -9.99 9.45
C LEU A 27 -2.99 -11.05 8.89
N MET A 28 -2.10 -10.70 7.95
CA MET A 28 -1.09 -11.62 7.44
C MET A 28 -0.14 -12.10 8.54
N ALA A 29 0.34 -11.21 9.40
CA ALA A 29 1.17 -11.59 10.54
C ALA A 29 0.44 -12.56 11.48
N LEU A 30 -0.84 -12.28 11.76
CA LEU A 30 -1.70 -13.16 12.56
C LEU A 30 -1.89 -14.53 11.89
N PHE A 31 -2.29 -14.58 10.62
CA PHE A 31 -2.52 -15.82 9.87
C PHE A 31 -1.27 -16.66 9.72
N ALA A 32 -0.14 -16.05 9.36
CA ALA A 32 1.14 -16.75 9.27
C ALA A 32 1.53 -17.33 10.63
N GLY A 33 1.30 -16.60 11.73
CA GLY A 33 1.58 -17.07 13.09
C GLY A 33 0.67 -18.23 13.52
N LEU A 34 -0.52 -18.32 12.93
CA LEU A 34 -1.48 -19.42 13.08
C LEU A 34 -1.31 -20.52 12.01
N LYS A 35 -0.33 -20.40 11.10
CA LYS A 35 -0.07 -21.31 9.96
C LYS A 35 -1.26 -21.44 9.00
N ILE A 36 -1.99 -20.35 8.79
CA ILE A 36 -3.03 -20.22 7.77
C ILE A 36 -2.40 -19.58 6.54
N ASP A 37 -2.43 -20.27 5.40
CA ASP A 37 -1.85 -19.78 4.15
C ASP A 37 -2.87 -18.87 3.43
N VAL A 38 -2.52 -17.60 3.27
CA VAL A 38 -3.34 -16.58 2.63
C VAL A 38 -2.44 -15.67 1.82
N ARG A 39 -2.89 -15.20 0.65
CA ARG A 39 -2.13 -14.22 -0.13
C ARG A 39 -2.47 -12.79 0.30
N LEU A 40 -1.45 -11.93 0.39
CA LEU A 40 -1.62 -10.53 0.82
C LEU A 40 -2.45 -9.71 -0.18
N ASP A 41 -2.31 -9.96 -1.49
CA ASP A 41 -3.12 -9.33 -2.55
C ASP A 41 -4.62 -9.64 -2.40
N GLN A 42 -4.96 -10.89 -2.05
CA GLN A 42 -6.35 -11.27 -1.78
C GLN A 42 -6.88 -10.54 -0.55
N LEU A 43 -6.08 -10.42 0.51
CA LEU A 43 -6.50 -9.67 1.69
C LEU A 43 -6.72 -8.19 1.39
N ARG A 44 -5.82 -7.54 0.64
CA ARG A 44 -6.00 -6.15 0.18
C ARG A 44 -7.30 -5.95 -0.60
N ARG A 45 -7.55 -6.83 -1.59
CA ARG A 45 -8.80 -6.80 -2.38
C ARG A 45 -10.03 -6.93 -1.51
N LEU A 46 -10.00 -7.87 -0.57
CA LEU A 46 -11.14 -8.16 0.30
C LEU A 46 -11.32 -7.13 1.42
N SER A 47 -10.25 -6.47 1.85
CA SER A 47 -10.29 -5.42 2.87
C SER A 47 -10.74 -4.07 2.32
N GLN A 48 -10.85 -3.91 1.00
CA GLN A 48 -11.24 -2.65 0.33
C GLN A 48 -10.52 -1.45 0.94
N THR A 49 -9.20 -1.56 1.11
CA THR A 49 -8.37 -0.52 1.70
C THR A 49 -8.25 0.67 0.74
N GLU A 50 -9.19 1.61 0.83
CA GLU A 50 -9.07 2.94 0.24
C GLU A 50 -8.19 3.84 1.11
N VAL A 51 -7.84 5.04 0.59
CA VAL A 51 -6.85 6.02 1.09
C VAL A 51 -6.96 6.36 2.60
N ASP A 52 -8.10 6.09 3.22
CA ASP A 52 -8.35 6.34 4.65
C ASP A 52 -7.98 5.17 5.60
N GLY A 53 -7.58 4.01 5.06
CA GLY A 53 -7.14 2.82 5.82
C GLY A 53 -8.26 1.81 6.12
N THR A 54 -7.92 0.68 6.77
CA THR A 54 -8.90 -0.38 7.10
C THR A 54 -9.59 -0.14 8.44
N ASP A 55 -10.90 -0.34 8.53
CA ASP A 55 -11.63 -0.41 9.80
C ASP A 55 -11.39 -1.76 10.52
N LEU A 56 -11.28 -1.76 11.85
CA LEU A 56 -11.11 -2.98 12.67
C LEU A 56 -12.30 -3.92 12.49
N SER A 57 -13.51 -3.37 12.35
CA SER A 57 -14.72 -4.14 12.10
C SER A 57 -14.69 -4.89 10.77
N GLU A 58 -14.05 -4.33 9.74
CA GLU A 58 -13.83 -5.04 8.46
C GLU A 58 -12.72 -6.10 8.59
N LEU A 59 -11.64 -5.82 9.33
CA LEU A 59 -10.60 -6.81 9.60
C LEU A 59 -11.15 -8.04 10.32
N ALA A 60 -12.05 -7.85 11.29
CA ALA A 60 -12.73 -8.94 12.00
C ALA A 60 -13.61 -9.76 11.06
N ARG A 61 -14.41 -9.10 10.22
CA ARG A 61 -15.25 -9.75 9.20
C ARG A 61 -14.42 -10.54 8.19
N LEU A 62 -13.27 -10.00 7.79
CA LEU A 62 -12.34 -10.65 6.88
C LEU A 62 -11.69 -11.88 7.53
N ALA A 63 -11.23 -11.76 8.78
CA ALA A 63 -10.68 -12.87 9.56
C ALA A 63 -11.68 -14.04 9.69
N ALA A 64 -12.96 -13.73 9.91
CA ALA A 64 -14.01 -14.73 10.02
C ALA A 64 -14.18 -15.57 8.74
N ARG A 65 -13.90 -15.01 7.54
CA ARG A 65 -13.93 -15.75 6.27
C ARG A 65 -12.87 -16.85 6.19
N TYR A 66 -11.78 -16.71 6.93
CA TYR A 66 -10.69 -17.68 7.05
C TYR A 66 -10.78 -18.53 8.33
N GLY A 67 -11.91 -18.47 9.04
CA GLY A 67 -12.15 -19.25 10.26
C GLY A 67 -11.52 -18.65 11.51
N VAL A 68 -10.97 -17.44 11.45
CA VAL A 68 -10.39 -16.75 12.61
C VAL A 68 -11.44 -15.84 13.22
N VAL A 69 -11.87 -16.13 14.45
CA VAL A 69 -12.89 -15.34 15.16
C VAL A 69 -12.18 -14.26 15.96
N LEU A 70 -12.30 -13.02 15.48
CA LEU A 70 -11.85 -11.82 16.17
C LEU A 70 -13.05 -11.11 16.81
N GLN A 71 -12.94 -10.78 18.08
CA GLN A 71 -13.93 -9.99 18.81
C GLN A 71 -13.43 -8.56 18.98
N GLU A 72 -14.27 -7.61 18.62
CA GLU A 72 -14.02 -6.18 18.83
C GLU A 72 -14.27 -5.83 20.31
N GLU A 73 -13.27 -5.24 20.95
CA GLU A 73 -13.33 -4.80 22.33
C GLU A 73 -12.90 -3.34 22.43
N TYR A 74 -13.55 -2.60 23.34
CA TYR A 74 -13.24 -1.20 23.61
C TYR A 74 -12.82 -1.05 25.07
N LEU A 75 -11.52 -1.00 25.35
CA LEU A 75 -11.02 -1.04 26.73
C LEU A 75 -10.22 0.22 27.10
N PRO A 76 -10.25 0.67 28.37
CA PRO A 76 -9.32 1.69 28.86
C PRO A 76 -7.87 1.23 28.69
N LEU A 77 -6.97 2.15 28.35
CA LEU A 77 -5.55 1.86 28.06
C LEU A 77 -4.84 1.14 29.22
N GLU A 78 -5.17 1.49 30.46
CA GLU A 78 -4.53 0.97 31.66
C GLU A 78 -4.90 -0.50 31.93
N PHE A 79 -6.00 -0.98 31.34
CA PHE A 79 -6.50 -2.35 31.52
C PHE A 79 -5.78 -3.33 30.58
N LEU A 80 -5.03 -2.84 29.59
CA LEU A 80 -4.27 -3.66 28.66
C LEU A 80 -2.96 -4.14 29.27
N PHE A 81 -2.63 -5.42 29.09
CA PHE A 81 -1.35 -6.01 29.54
C PHE A 81 -1.14 -5.94 31.05
N LEU A 82 -2.15 -6.25 31.88
CA LEU A 82 -1.98 -6.34 33.34
C LEU A 82 -1.23 -7.62 33.74
N ASP A 83 -1.65 -8.76 33.18
CA ASP A 83 -0.98 -10.06 33.28
C ASP A 83 -0.50 -10.46 31.89
N HIS A 84 0.77 -10.19 31.60
CA HIS A 84 1.35 -10.24 30.25
C HIS A 84 1.32 -11.62 29.57
N ASP A 85 0.92 -12.68 30.29
CA ASP A 85 0.97 -14.07 29.82
C ASP A 85 -0.38 -14.58 29.25
N ASP A 86 -1.51 -13.90 29.51
CA ASP A 86 -2.84 -14.54 29.37
C ASP A 86 -3.83 -13.84 28.42
N THR A 87 -3.41 -12.81 27.67
CA THR A 87 -4.36 -12.03 26.83
C THR A 87 -4.55 -12.54 25.40
N GLY A 88 -3.82 -13.57 24.95
CA GLY A 88 -3.87 -14.04 23.57
C GLY A 88 -3.43 -12.98 22.54
N PRO A 89 -3.31 -13.30 21.24
CA PRO A 89 -2.97 -12.29 20.24
C PRO A 89 -4.06 -11.22 20.07
N LEU A 90 -3.63 -9.96 19.96
CA LEU A 90 -4.50 -8.79 19.77
C LEU A 90 -4.06 -8.00 18.54
N ILE A 91 -5.01 -7.43 17.79
CA ILE A 91 -4.73 -6.38 16.80
C ILE A 91 -5.13 -5.03 17.41
N LEU A 92 -4.20 -4.09 17.38
CA LEU A 92 -4.28 -2.79 18.05
C LEU A 92 -3.98 -1.68 17.06
N LYS A 93 -4.61 -0.52 17.24
CA LYS A 93 -4.30 0.69 16.48
C LYS A 93 -3.25 1.53 17.22
N ALA A 94 -2.16 1.86 16.54
CA ALA A 94 -1.05 2.63 17.08
C ALA A 94 -0.85 3.94 16.31
N ARG A 95 -0.12 4.88 16.93
CA ARG A 95 0.30 6.15 16.32
C ARG A 95 1.54 5.91 15.46
N GLY A 96 1.42 6.15 14.16
CA GLY A 96 2.52 6.03 13.20
C GLY A 96 3.55 7.15 13.31
N GLY A 97 4.60 7.06 12.49
CA GLY A 97 5.52 8.16 12.23
C GLY A 97 4.83 9.25 11.42
N GLY A 98 3.96 10.02 12.06
CA GLY A 98 3.07 11.01 11.43
C GLY A 98 1.65 10.73 11.85
N GLU A 99 0.71 11.65 11.64
CA GLU A 99 -0.69 11.49 12.07
C GLU A 99 -1.45 10.31 11.41
N THR A 100 -0.77 9.46 10.64
CA THR A 100 -1.32 8.27 10.00
C THR A 100 -1.47 7.11 10.99
N ASN A 101 -2.64 6.48 10.96
CA ASN A 101 -2.95 5.33 11.79
C ASN A 101 -2.28 4.07 11.22
N HIS A 102 -1.71 3.21 12.07
CA HIS A 102 -1.26 1.88 11.66
C HIS A 102 -1.67 0.81 12.67
N PHE A 103 -1.59 -0.45 12.23
CA PHE A 103 -1.96 -1.60 13.04
C PHE A 103 -0.73 -2.32 13.60
N CYS A 104 -0.88 -2.83 14.81
CA CYS A 104 0.10 -3.63 15.51
C CYS A 104 -0.56 -4.93 15.99
N VAL A 105 0.17 -6.04 15.90
CA VAL A 105 -0.24 -7.33 16.45
C VAL A 105 0.56 -7.58 17.72
N TYR A 106 -0.12 -7.61 18.86
CA TYR A 106 0.45 -8.18 20.08
C TYR A 106 0.37 -9.70 20.00
N TRP A 107 1.47 -10.38 20.32
CA TRP A 107 1.55 -11.84 20.30
C TRP A 107 1.63 -12.45 21.70
N GLY A 108 2.44 -11.91 22.58
CA GLY A 108 2.59 -12.46 23.93
C GLY A 108 3.52 -11.59 24.76
N GLY A 109 3.69 -11.91 26.04
CA GLY A 109 4.66 -11.27 26.92
C GLY A 109 5.83 -12.18 27.27
N LEU A 110 6.95 -11.60 27.68
CA LEU A 110 7.99 -12.26 28.46
C LEU A 110 8.44 -11.30 29.56
N GLY A 111 7.93 -11.48 30.78
CA GLY A 111 8.10 -10.52 31.87
C GLY A 111 7.49 -9.16 31.50
N ARG A 112 8.24 -8.05 31.68
CA ARG A 112 7.75 -6.67 31.38
C ARG A 112 7.81 -6.29 29.90
N ARG A 113 8.25 -7.20 29.02
CA ARG A 113 8.40 -6.94 27.59
C ARG A 113 7.29 -7.63 26.80
N LEU A 114 6.69 -6.89 25.88
CA LEU A 114 5.65 -7.38 24.99
C LEU A 114 6.28 -7.81 23.67
N GLN A 115 5.82 -8.89 23.06
CA GLN A 115 6.18 -9.25 21.69
C GLN A 115 5.17 -8.58 20.75
N ILE A 116 5.60 -7.51 20.08
CA ILE A 116 4.79 -6.73 19.16
C ILE A 116 5.31 -6.92 17.73
N MET A 117 4.40 -7.18 16.80
CA MET A 117 4.61 -6.99 15.39
C MET A 117 3.91 -5.71 14.94
N ASP A 118 4.67 -4.68 14.65
CA ASP A 118 4.15 -3.41 14.15
C ASP A 118 4.30 -3.42 12.63
N THR A 119 3.25 -3.08 11.87
CA THR A 119 3.29 -3.21 10.40
C THR A 119 4.28 -2.24 9.74
N PHE A 120 4.71 -1.20 10.46
CA PHE A 120 5.68 -0.22 10.01
C PHE A 120 7.08 -0.51 10.56
N ARG A 121 7.18 -0.82 11.86
CA ARG A 121 8.45 -1.11 12.54
C ARG A 121 8.86 -2.57 12.41
N GLY A 122 8.02 -3.50 11.98
CA GLY A 122 8.31 -4.93 12.08
C GLY A 122 8.27 -5.43 13.53
N ARG A 123 8.89 -6.59 13.78
CA ARG A 123 8.83 -7.22 15.11
C ARG A 123 9.78 -6.54 16.09
N TYR A 124 9.31 -6.26 17.31
CA TYR A 124 10.12 -5.69 18.40
C TYR A 124 9.54 -6.04 19.78
N TRP A 125 10.32 -5.72 20.82
CA TRP A 125 10.01 -6.11 22.20
C TRP A 125 9.96 -4.92 23.16
N PRO A 126 8.93 -4.05 23.08
CA PRO A 126 8.86 -2.87 23.93
C PRO A 126 8.51 -3.22 25.37
N GLU A 127 8.89 -2.33 26.28
CA GLU A 127 8.36 -2.34 27.65
C GLU A 127 6.91 -1.84 27.65
N VAL A 128 6.09 -2.35 28.56
CA VAL A 128 4.63 -2.11 28.56
C VAL A 128 4.27 -0.62 28.61
N GLY A 129 4.90 0.14 29.50
CA GLY A 129 4.65 1.58 29.64
C GLY A 129 4.96 2.34 28.36
N ALA A 130 6.13 2.09 27.77
CA ALA A 130 6.53 2.72 26.51
C ALA A 130 5.58 2.35 25.36
N PHE A 131 5.10 1.09 25.29
CA PHE A 131 4.16 0.70 24.23
C PHE A 131 2.78 1.35 24.40
N ARG A 132 2.29 1.51 25.64
CA ARG A 132 1.01 2.16 25.93
C ARG A 132 0.96 3.61 25.41
N GLU A 133 2.06 4.36 25.49
CA GLU A 133 2.17 5.72 24.94
C GLU A 133 2.04 5.79 23.41
N HIS A 134 2.35 4.68 22.72
CA HIS A 134 2.24 4.57 21.27
C HIS A 134 0.82 4.19 20.80
N LEU A 135 -0.05 3.73 21.70
CA LEU A 135 -1.41 3.37 21.35
C LEU A 135 -2.28 4.63 21.21
N ARG A 136 -3.24 4.59 20.28
CA ARG A 136 -4.18 5.68 20.08
C ARG A 136 -5.47 5.37 20.83
N GLU A 137 -5.87 6.29 21.71
CA GLU A 137 -7.23 6.30 22.25
C GLU A 137 -8.16 6.98 21.25
N GLU A 138 -9.34 6.40 21.09
CA GLU A 138 -10.43 6.94 20.30
C GLU A 138 -11.51 7.49 21.25
N GLU A 139 -12.37 8.35 20.70
CA GLU A 139 -13.59 8.79 21.37
C GLU A 139 -14.80 8.44 20.52
N ARG A 140 -15.82 7.86 21.14
CA ARG A 140 -17.10 7.58 20.48
C ARG A 140 -18.28 8.00 21.35
N LEU A 141 -19.42 8.25 20.72
CA LEU A 141 -20.69 8.44 21.42
C LEU A 141 -21.40 7.09 21.55
N ILE A 142 -21.86 6.77 22.75
CA ILE A 142 -22.60 5.55 23.07
C ILE A 142 -23.80 5.89 23.96
N ASP A 143 -24.89 5.15 23.81
CA ASP A 143 -26.05 5.29 24.70
C ASP A 143 -25.68 4.84 26.13
N ALA A 144 -26.12 5.59 27.14
CA ALA A 144 -25.73 5.34 28.53
C ALA A 144 -26.12 3.94 29.02
N GLU A 145 -27.29 3.47 28.61
CA GLU A 145 -27.79 2.12 28.92
C GLU A 145 -26.95 1.03 28.25
N ALA A 146 -26.63 1.20 26.96
CA ALA A 146 -25.78 0.25 26.23
C ALA A 146 -24.39 0.13 26.84
N TRP A 147 -23.79 1.26 27.25
CA TRP A 147 -22.50 1.24 27.95
C TRP A 147 -22.61 0.53 29.31
N ARG A 148 -23.67 0.78 30.09
CA ARG A 148 -23.85 0.15 31.41
C ARG A 148 -24.02 -1.37 31.30
N VAL A 149 -24.72 -1.84 30.26
CA VAL A 149 -24.85 -3.27 29.96
C VAL A 149 -23.48 -3.86 29.60
N TRP A 150 -22.77 -3.23 28.67
CA TRP A 150 -21.44 -3.69 28.22
C TRP A 150 -20.41 -3.71 29.35
N ALA A 151 -20.30 -2.63 30.13
CA ALA A 151 -19.35 -2.56 31.23
C ALA A 151 -19.78 -3.44 32.44
N GLY A 152 -21.05 -3.85 32.49
CA GLY A 152 -21.57 -4.84 33.44
C GLY A 152 -21.27 -6.28 33.05
N ASP A 153 -20.72 -6.52 31.86
CA ASP A 153 -20.37 -7.85 31.36
C ASP A 153 -19.19 -8.46 32.13
N VAL A 154 -19.10 -9.78 32.08
CA VAL A 154 -18.13 -10.57 32.85
C VAL A 154 -16.70 -10.17 32.49
N ASP A 155 -16.42 -9.93 31.21
CA ASP A 155 -15.07 -9.62 30.73
C ASP A 155 -14.57 -8.26 31.24
N PHE A 156 -15.41 -7.23 31.26
CA PHE A 156 -15.03 -5.91 31.78
C PHE A 156 -14.81 -5.96 33.30
N LEU A 157 -15.71 -6.64 34.02
CA LEU A 157 -15.59 -6.80 35.47
C LEU A 157 -14.35 -7.61 35.85
N LEU A 158 -14.01 -8.66 35.09
CA LEU A 158 -12.77 -9.42 35.28
C LEU A 158 -11.54 -8.53 35.03
N ALA A 159 -11.54 -7.69 33.99
CA ALA A 159 -10.45 -6.75 33.75
C ALA A 159 -10.29 -5.75 34.91
N LEU A 160 -11.40 -5.22 35.44
CA LEU A 160 -11.41 -4.33 36.60
C LEU A 160 -10.92 -5.04 37.87
N GLU A 161 -11.32 -6.30 38.08
CA GLU A 161 -10.84 -7.11 39.20
C GLU A 161 -9.32 -7.36 39.13
N ARG A 162 -8.77 -7.63 37.93
CA ARG A 162 -7.33 -7.75 37.71
C ARG A 162 -6.59 -6.44 38.00
N CYS A 163 -7.17 -5.29 37.68
CA CYS A 163 -6.62 -4.00 38.10
C CYS A 163 -6.53 -3.93 39.63
N HIS A 164 -7.57 -4.33 40.35
CA HIS A 164 -7.59 -4.35 41.82
C HIS A 164 -6.58 -5.34 42.40
N GLU A 165 -6.38 -6.51 41.77
CA GLU A 165 -5.33 -7.47 42.14
C GLU A 165 -3.94 -6.85 41.98
N SER A 166 -3.69 -6.19 40.84
CA SER A 166 -2.42 -5.53 40.58
C SER A 166 -2.11 -4.40 41.59
N LEU A 167 -3.15 -3.75 42.13
CA LEU A 167 -3.06 -2.78 43.21
C LEU A 167 -2.83 -3.41 44.60
N GLY A 168 -2.91 -4.75 44.72
CA GLY A 168 -2.77 -5.48 45.98
C GLY A 168 -4.01 -5.44 46.86
N ILE A 169 -5.20 -5.26 46.29
CA ILE A 169 -6.46 -5.14 47.03
C ILE A 169 -6.95 -6.53 47.45
N ALA A 170 -7.25 -6.70 48.74
CA ALA A 170 -7.76 -7.95 49.30
C ALA A 170 -9.08 -8.39 48.63
N GLN A 171 -9.26 -9.69 48.45
CA GLN A 171 -10.44 -10.27 47.78
C GLN A 171 -11.76 -9.82 48.42
N SER A 172 -11.82 -9.74 49.75
CA SER A 172 -13.03 -9.29 50.48
C SER A 172 -13.48 -7.87 50.08
N VAL A 173 -12.53 -6.96 49.85
CA VAL A 173 -12.82 -5.58 49.41
C VAL A 173 -13.25 -5.56 47.94
N ARG A 174 -12.62 -6.39 47.09
CA ARG A 174 -12.99 -6.53 45.67
C ARG A 174 -14.43 -7.02 45.51
N GLU A 175 -14.83 -8.04 46.28
CA GLU A 175 -16.19 -8.56 46.29
C GLU A 175 -17.22 -7.52 46.77
N GLN A 176 -16.87 -6.69 47.76
CA GLN A 176 -17.72 -5.59 48.22
C GLN A 176 -17.93 -4.53 47.13
N LEU A 177 -16.85 -4.11 46.47
CA LEU A 177 -16.92 -3.14 45.37
C LEU A 177 -17.76 -3.69 44.20
N ARG A 178 -17.56 -4.96 43.83
CA ARG A 178 -18.33 -5.63 42.77
C ARG A 178 -19.82 -5.69 43.09
N LYS A 179 -20.19 -6.13 44.31
CA LYS A 179 -21.60 -6.17 44.74
C LYS A 179 -22.24 -4.79 44.68
N ARG A 180 -21.51 -3.75 45.08
CA ARG A 180 -22.01 -2.38 45.12
C ARG A 180 -22.30 -1.82 43.73
N VAL A 181 -21.43 -2.10 42.76
CA VAL A 181 -21.62 -1.62 41.39
C VAL A 181 -22.68 -2.42 40.64
N LEU A 182 -22.76 -3.73 40.86
CA LEU A 182 -23.82 -4.58 40.30
C LEU A 182 -25.21 -4.21 40.85
N GLY A 183 -25.29 -3.69 42.08
CA GLY A 183 -26.55 -3.22 42.68
C GLY A 183 -27.05 -1.87 42.14
N GLY A 184 -26.23 -1.11 41.41
CA GLY A 184 -26.61 0.19 40.84
C GLY A 184 -27.15 0.06 39.41
N SER A 185 -28.30 0.68 39.13
CA SER A 185 -28.91 0.74 37.79
C SER A 185 -28.30 1.82 36.88
N ASP A 186 -27.55 2.78 37.46
CA ASP A 186 -26.97 3.91 36.73
C ASP A 186 -25.55 3.62 36.23
N TRP A 187 -25.18 4.23 35.10
CA TRP A 187 -23.84 4.11 34.50
C TRP A 187 -22.76 4.76 35.38
N PHE A 188 -23.12 5.84 36.10
CA PHE A 188 -22.17 6.65 36.85
C PHE A 188 -21.44 5.85 37.95
N CYS A 189 -22.11 4.92 38.62
CA CYS A 189 -21.51 4.14 39.71
C CYS A 189 -20.33 3.27 39.22
N LEU A 190 -20.48 2.64 38.06
CA LEU A 190 -19.43 1.81 37.47
C LEU A 190 -18.30 2.68 36.88
N ALA A 191 -18.67 3.79 36.22
CA ALA A 191 -17.71 4.75 35.68
C ALA A 191 -16.85 5.39 36.78
N ALA A 192 -17.43 5.73 37.93
CA ALA A 192 -16.71 6.30 39.06
C ALA A 192 -15.73 5.30 39.69
N LEU A 193 -16.11 4.02 39.82
CA LEU A 193 -15.20 2.98 40.33
C LEU A 193 -14.03 2.76 39.36
N GLU A 194 -14.32 2.67 38.07
CA GLU A 194 -13.31 2.52 37.02
C GLU A 194 -12.35 3.72 37.00
N ALA A 195 -12.86 4.95 37.00
CA ALA A 195 -12.04 6.16 37.00
C ALA A 195 -11.16 6.26 38.26
N ALA A 196 -11.71 5.93 39.43
CA ALA A 196 -10.93 5.88 40.67
C ALA A 196 -9.84 4.80 40.60
N THR A 197 -10.14 3.65 40.01
CA THR A 197 -9.17 2.55 39.83
C THR A 197 -8.03 2.98 38.92
N ARG A 198 -8.32 3.65 37.79
CA ARG A 198 -7.32 4.16 36.85
C ARG A 198 -6.41 5.21 37.50
N LEU A 199 -6.98 6.11 38.29
CA LEU A 199 -6.18 7.09 39.03
C LEU A 199 -5.25 6.42 40.05
N MET A 200 -5.74 5.42 40.79
CA MET A 200 -4.92 4.69 41.77
C MET A 200 -3.79 3.89 41.09
N LEU A 201 -4.06 3.28 39.93
CA LEU A 201 -3.02 2.62 39.13
C LEU A 201 -1.90 3.60 38.77
N ASN A 202 -2.26 4.82 38.34
CA ASN A 202 -1.27 5.83 37.99
C ASN A 202 -0.44 6.31 39.20
N PHE A 203 -1.08 6.55 40.35
CA PHE A 203 -0.35 6.91 41.57
C PHE A 203 0.58 5.80 42.05
N CYS A 204 0.18 4.53 41.91
CA CYS A 204 1.05 3.41 42.22
C CYS A 204 2.20 3.26 41.20
N SER A 205 1.98 3.50 39.91
CA SER A 205 3.05 3.41 38.90
C SER A 205 4.09 4.53 39.04
N CYS A 206 3.68 5.73 39.43
CA CYS A 206 4.57 6.86 39.67
C CYS A 206 5.20 6.85 41.08
N GLY A 207 4.93 5.82 41.90
CA GLY A 207 5.47 5.69 43.25
C GLY A 207 4.85 6.62 44.29
N ALA A 208 3.83 7.40 43.93
CA ALA A 208 3.13 8.32 44.83
C ALA A 208 2.29 7.59 45.89
N LEU A 209 1.87 6.35 45.63
CA LEU A 209 1.08 5.52 46.55
C LEU A 209 1.59 4.08 46.60
N LYS A 210 1.75 3.53 47.80
CA LYS A 210 2.13 2.11 47.98
C LYS A 210 0.95 1.18 47.65
N ARG A 211 1.23 0.10 46.91
CA ARG A 211 0.28 -1.00 46.67
C ARG A 211 -0.10 -1.69 47.98
N GLY A 212 -1.27 -2.35 48.00
CA GLY A 212 -1.83 -3.02 49.17
C GLY A 212 -2.90 -2.18 49.87
N GLU A 213 -2.92 -2.22 51.20
CA GLU A 213 -3.92 -1.55 52.03
C GLU A 213 -4.04 -0.02 51.82
N PRO A 214 -2.94 0.75 51.61
CA PRO A 214 -3.04 2.19 51.33
C PRO A 214 -3.80 2.49 50.03
N ALA A 215 -3.50 1.73 48.96
CA ALA A 215 -4.20 1.83 47.68
C ALA A 215 -5.67 1.43 47.80
N ALA A 216 -5.97 0.34 48.53
CA ALA A 216 -7.34 -0.09 48.77
C ALA A 216 -8.17 0.96 49.51
N ARG A 217 -7.62 1.57 50.58
CA ARG A 217 -8.31 2.63 51.34
C ARG A 217 -8.54 3.88 50.49
N ALA A 218 -7.54 4.33 49.74
CA ALA A 218 -7.65 5.49 48.87
C ALA A 218 -8.72 5.27 47.77
N LEU A 219 -8.72 4.08 47.15
CA LEU A 219 -9.73 3.71 46.14
C LEU A 219 -11.15 3.78 46.70
N VAL A 220 -11.39 3.12 47.83
CA VAL A 220 -12.73 3.05 48.45
C VAL A 220 -13.21 4.43 48.88
N GLN A 221 -12.35 5.25 49.50
CA GLN A 221 -12.71 6.60 49.92
C GLN A 221 -13.01 7.53 48.75
N LEU A 222 -12.18 7.48 47.71
CA LEU A 222 -12.38 8.30 46.52
C LEU A 222 -13.66 7.90 45.79
N PHE A 223 -13.89 6.60 45.62
CA PHE A 223 -15.11 6.06 45.03
C PHE A 223 -16.35 6.51 45.83
N GLN A 224 -16.33 6.40 47.16
CA GLN A 224 -17.44 6.86 48.00
C GLN A 224 -17.71 8.36 47.84
N ARG A 225 -16.67 9.20 47.83
CA ARG A 225 -16.83 10.65 47.65
C ARG A 225 -17.43 11.02 46.30
N CYS A 226 -17.08 10.30 45.23
CA CYS A 226 -17.69 10.49 43.92
C CYS A 226 -19.19 10.16 43.94
N LEU A 227 -19.60 9.10 44.66
CA LEU A 227 -21.02 8.73 44.82
C LEU A 227 -21.79 9.74 45.68
N ASP A 228 -21.18 10.29 46.72
CA ASP A 228 -21.82 11.28 47.60
C ASP A 228 -22.03 12.63 46.90
N ARG A 229 -21.17 12.97 45.92
CA ARG A 229 -21.19 14.25 45.18
C ARG A 229 -21.04 14.07 43.66
N PRO A 230 -22.04 13.52 42.96
CA PRO A 230 -21.92 13.17 41.53
C PRO A 230 -21.67 14.39 40.64
N ARG A 231 -22.24 15.56 40.96
CA ARG A 231 -22.03 16.81 40.21
C ARG A 231 -20.60 17.37 40.32
N GLN A 232 -19.85 17.01 41.36
CA GLN A 232 -18.46 17.46 41.61
C GLN A 232 -17.44 16.34 41.34
N ALA A 233 -17.87 15.20 40.79
CA ALA A 233 -16.98 14.05 40.63
C ALA A 233 -15.83 14.31 39.64
N LEU A 234 -16.04 15.17 38.64
CA LEU A 234 -15.00 15.62 37.72
C LEU A 234 -13.96 16.55 38.38
N ASP A 235 -14.29 17.17 39.51
CA ASP A 235 -13.34 17.96 40.31
C ASP A 235 -12.47 17.05 41.20
N LEU A 236 -12.99 15.87 41.57
CA LEU A 236 -12.30 14.87 42.40
C LEU A 236 -11.36 13.97 41.58
N ILE A 237 -11.77 13.59 40.37
CA ILE A 237 -10.99 12.75 39.46
C ILE A 237 -10.86 13.49 38.12
N PRO A 238 -9.63 13.80 37.66
CA PRO A 238 -9.43 14.47 36.38
C PRO A 238 -10.09 13.73 35.22
N ARG A 239 -10.62 14.50 34.27
CA ARG A 239 -11.42 13.99 33.14
C ARG A 239 -10.73 12.87 32.34
N GLU A 240 -9.40 12.88 32.29
CA GLU A 240 -8.58 11.89 31.57
C GLU A 240 -8.71 10.46 32.08
N TYR A 241 -9.06 10.28 33.36
CA TYR A 241 -9.23 8.95 33.97
C TYR A 241 -10.64 8.39 33.83
N TRP A 242 -11.59 9.17 33.32
CA TRP A 242 -12.94 8.68 33.06
C TRP A 242 -13.00 8.04 31.68
N SER A 243 -13.37 6.75 31.58
CA SER A 243 -13.65 6.16 30.25
C SER A 243 -14.95 6.69 29.66
N VAL A 244 -15.88 7.20 30.47
CA VAL A 244 -17.12 7.80 29.99
C VAL A 244 -17.45 9.09 30.72
N VAL A 245 -17.94 10.07 29.98
CA VAL A 245 -18.47 11.34 30.50
C VAL A 245 -19.80 11.65 29.81
N SER A 246 -20.73 12.29 30.52
CA SER A 246 -22.01 12.71 29.94
C SER A 246 -21.81 13.58 28.68
N ALA A 247 -22.58 13.28 27.63
CA ALA A 247 -22.64 14.06 26.40
C ALA A 247 -24.06 14.65 26.22
N PRO A 248 -24.25 15.64 25.32
CA PRO A 248 -25.58 16.15 25.00
C PRO A 248 -26.50 15.00 24.55
N PRO A 249 -27.79 15.00 24.97
CA PRO A 249 -28.73 13.98 24.56
C PRO A 249 -28.97 14.04 23.05
N ASP A 250 -29.41 12.92 22.48
CA ASP A 250 -29.70 12.85 21.05
C ASP A 250 -30.99 13.59 20.66
N ALA A 251 -31.29 13.64 19.36
CA ALA A 251 -32.51 14.27 18.84
C ALA A 251 -33.81 13.67 19.41
N THR A 252 -33.74 12.50 20.04
CA THR A 252 -34.87 11.82 20.71
C THR A 252 -34.88 12.00 22.24
N GLY A 253 -33.92 12.76 22.79
CA GLY A 253 -33.80 13.05 24.23
C GLY A 253 -33.11 11.96 25.05
N ARG A 254 -32.51 10.93 24.43
CA ARG A 254 -31.84 9.83 25.16
C ARG A 254 -30.47 10.26 25.69
N PRO A 255 -30.11 9.88 26.93
CA PRO A 255 -28.81 10.21 27.51
C PRO A 255 -27.68 9.47 26.78
N ARG A 256 -26.71 10.24 26.29
CA ARG A 256 -25.50 9.72 25.65
C ARG A 256 -24.26 9.97 26.49
N LEU A 257 -23.30 9.06 26.35
CA LEU A 257 -21.98 9.16 26.95
C LEU A 257 -20.94 9.30 25.86
N ARG A 258 -19.91 10.09 26.13
CA ARG A 258 -18.68 10.11 25.36
C ARG A 258 -17.71 9.10 25.97
N GLN A 259 -17.50 7.99 25.27
CA GLN A 259 -16.61 6.91 25.68
C GLN A 259 -15.21 7.13 25.09
N ARG A 260 -14.17 7.04 25.91
CA ARG A 260 -12.76 7.15 25.57
C ARG A 260 -12.02 5.85 25.93
N GLY A 261 -11.18 5.36 25.02
CA GLY A 261 -10.48 4.09 25.20
C GLY A 261 -9.87 3.59 23.90
N ILE A 262 -9.39 2.34 23.91
CA ILE A 262 -8.71 1.72 22.78
C ILE A 262 -9.63 0.70 22.16
N LEU A 263 -9.84 0.84 20.86
CA LEU A 263 -10.47 -0.16 20.04
C LEU A 263 -9.44 -1.21 19.62
N LEU A 264 -9.75 -2.48 19.89
CA LEU A 264 -8.88 -3.61 19.58
C LEU A 264 -9.67 -4.82 19.09
N LEU A 265 -8.97 -5.73 18.41
CA LEU A 265 -9.49 -7.05 18.07
C LEU A 265 -8.76 -8.12 18.88
N ARG A 266 -9.51 -8.90 19.64
CA ARG A 266 -8.99 -10.06 20.37
C ARG A 266 -9.24 -11.34 19.58
N LEU A 267 -8.21 -12.19 19.48
CA LEU A 267 -8.42 -13.56 19.00
C LEU A 267 -9.17 -14.39 20.04
N VAL A 268 -10.38 -14.82 19.70
CA VAL A 268 -11.22 -15.65 20.56
C VAL A 268 -11.11 -17.13 20.19
N ASP A 269 -11.20 -17.44 18.89
CA ASP A 269 -11.31 -18.83 18.41
C ASP A 269 -10.76 -18.98 16.98
N VAL A 270 -10.35 -20.20 16.62
CA VAL A 270 -9.93 -20.57 15.26
C VAL A 270 -10.72 -21.82 14.85
N ARG A 271 -11.73 -21.60 14.01
CA ARG A 271 -12.64 -22.64 13.51
C ARG A 271 -12.15 -23.22 12.18
N PRO A 272 -12.27 -24.54 11.96
CA PRO A 272 -11.97 -25.12 10.65
C PRO A 272 -12.96 -24.61 9.59
N VAL A 273 -12.43 -24.08 8.49
CA VAL A 273 -13.25 -23.67 7.33
C VAL A 273 -13.55 -24.92 6.49
N PRO A 274 -14.82 -25.17 6.10
CA PRO A 274 -15.19 -26.29 5.23
C PRO A 274 -14.39 -26.30 3.91
N GLU A 275 -13.95 -27.48 3.45
CA GLU A 275 -13.11 -27.62 2.24
C GLU A 275 -13.74 -27.02 0.98
N GLU A 276 -15.07 -27.04 0.86
CA GLU A 276 -15.77 -26.42 -0.26
C GLU A 276 -15.55 -24.91 -0.32
N ARG A 277 -15.62 -24.20 0.82
CA ARG A 277 -15.34 -22.76 0.90
C ARG A 277 -13.88 -22.43 0.61
N ARG A 278 -12.93 -23.29 1.01
CA ARG A 278 -11.51 -23.17 0.62
C ARG A 278 -11.33 -23.25 -0.88
N LYS A 279 -12.04 -24.17 -1.55
CA LYS A 279 -12.01 -24.32 -3.01
C LYS A 279 -12.68 -23.15 -3.73
N THR A 280 -13.78 -22.58 -3.24
CA THR A 280 -14.40 -21.39 -3.85
C THR A 280 -13.54 -20.14 -3.66
N GLN A 281 -12.88 -19.98 -2.51
CA GLN A 281 -11.96 -18.87 -2.22
C GLN A 281 -10.65 -18.96 -3.03
N THR A 282 -10.23 -20.16 -3.44
CA THR A 282 -9.10 -20.35 -4.36
C THR A 282 -9.50 -20.36 -5.84
N LYS A 283 -10.78 -20.48 -6.22
CA LYS A 283 -11.21 -20.69 -7.62
C LYS A 283 -11.65 -19.44 -8.41
N SER A 284 -11.53 -18.23 -7.89
CA SER A 284 -11.91 -17.03 -8.65
C SER A 284 -10.78 -16.58 -9.59
N GLY A 285 -10.73 -17.12 -10.81
CA GLY A 285 -9.96 -16.58 -11.94
C GLY A 285 -9.16 -17.62 -12.76
N PRO A 286 -9.09 -17.52 -14.11
CA PRO A 286 -8.30 -18.42 -14.96
C PRO A 286 -6.76 -18.31 -14.79
N GLY A 287 -6.26 -17.34 -14.01
CA GLY A 287 -4.83 -17.06 -13.81
C GLY A 287 -4.15 -17.86 -12.68
N ASN A 288 -4.71 -18.99 -12.26
CA ASN A 288 -4.45 -19.62 -10.97
C ASN A 288 -3.15 -20.48 -10.90
N ALA A 289 -2.11 -20.12 -11.65
CA ALA A 289 -0.76 -20.60 -11.34
C ALA A 289 -0.26 -19.78 -10.14
N GLY A 290 -0.23 -20.38 -8.95
CA GLY A 290 0.28 -19.71 -7.75
C GLY A 290 1.63 -19.05 -8.01
N MET A 291 1.81 -17.81 -7.51
CA MET A 291 3.02 -17.03 -7.72
C MET A 291 4.25 -17.89 -7.37
N PRO A 292 5.17 -18.15 -8.33
CA PRO A 292 6.35 -18.94 -8.04
C PRO A 292 7.25 -18.21 -7.05
N PRO A 293 8.09 -18.92 -6.27
CA PRO A 293 9.05 -18.25 -5.42
C PRO A 293 10.01 -17.39 -6.28
N PRO A 294 10.40 -16.18 -5.81
CA PRO A 294 11.13 -15.19 -6.62
C PRO A 294 12.38 -15.74 -7.30
N PHE A 295 13.14 -16.57 -6.58
CA PHE A 295 14.34 -17.20 -7.13
C PHE A 295 14.03 -18.05 -8.36
N ARG A 296 12.97 -18.88 -8.30
CA ARG A 296 12.57 -19.74 -9.43
C ARG A 296 12.11 -18.91 -10.61
N TYR A 297 11.37 -17.83 -10.34
CA TYR A 297 10.93 -16.91 -11.40
C TYR A 297 12.10 -16.22 -12.10
N LEU A 298 13.05 -15.66 -11.34
CA LEU A 298 14.26 -15.05 -11.90
C LEU A 298 15.11 -16.08 -12.67
N MET A 299 15.17 -17.32 -12.21
CA MET A 299 15.90 -18.37 -12.91
C MET A 299 15.20 -18.76 -14.22
N HIS A 300 13.88 -18.82 -14.23
CA HIS A 300 13.10 -19.03 -15.44
C HIS A 300 13.34 -17.90 -16.46
N LEU A 301 13.33 -16.65 -16.01
CA LEU A 301 13.65 -15.49 -16.87
C LEU A 301 15.10 -15.54 -17.38
N MET A 302 16.05 -16.03 -16.59
CA MET A 302 17.45 -16.20 -17.01
C MET A 302 17.61 -17.32 -18.06
N LEU A 303 16.82 -18.38 -17.96
CA LEU A 303 16.87 -19.56 -18.83
C LEU A 303 15.97 -19.47 -20.08
N ALA A 304 15.17 -18.41 -20.21
CA ALA A 304 14.18 -18.30 -21.29
C ALA A 304 14.78 -18.23 -22.71
N ASP A 305 16.05 -17.83 -22.87
CA ASP A 305 16.77 -17.86 -24.17
C ASP A 305 17.51 -19.18 -24.42
N GLY A 306 17.34 -20.16 -23.53
CA GLY A 306 18.08 -21.43 -23.53
C GLY A 306 19.06 -21.56 -22.36
N TRP A 307 19.48 -22.79 -22.11
CA TRP A 307 20.29 -23.16 -20.94
C TRP A 307 21.80 -22.97 -21.16
N PHE A 308 22.27 -22.94 -22.41
CA PHE A 308 23.69 -22.95 -22.74
C PHE A 308 24.47 -21.76 -22.17
N LEU A 309 23.99 -20.52 -22.40
CA LEU A 309 24.70 -19.32 -21.98
C LEU A 309 24.79 -19.20 -20.44
N PRO A 310 23.71 -19.43 -19.66
CA PRO A 310 23.78 -19.53 -18.20
C PRO A 310 24.70 -20.63 -17.67
N VAL A 311 24.71 -21.82 -18.29
CA VAL A 311 25.58 -22.92 -17.85
C VAL A 311 27.04 -22.61 -18.17
N LEU A 312 27.34 -22.14 -19.38
CA LEU A 312 28.68 -21.69 -19.76
C LEU A 312 29.18 -20.59 -18.82
N TYR A 313 28.29 -19.69 -18.41
CA TYR A 313 28.58 -18.64 -17.45
C TYR A 313 28.98 -19.21 -16.08
N LEU A 314 28.21 -20.14 -15.53
CA LEU A 314 28.52 -20.81 -14.25
C LEU A 314 29.83 -21.60 -14.32
N VAL A 315 30.08 -22.33 -15.41
CA VAL A 315 31.33 -23.07 -15.63
C VAL A 315 32.51 -22.10 -15.71
N SER A 316 32.37 -20.98 -16.42
CA SER A 316 33.42 -19.96 -16.53
C SER A 316 33.76 -19.34 -15.18
N LEU A 317 32.79 -19.16 -14.28
CA LEU A 317 33.03 -18.72 -12.90
C LEU A 317 33.82 -19.75 -12.10
N ALA A 318 33.55 -21.04 -12.26
CA ALA A 318 34.33 -22.10 -11.61
C ALA A 318 35.77 -22.16 -12.16
N VAL A 319 35.96 -21.99 -13.47
CA VAL A 319 37.29 -21.91 -14.11
C VAL A 319 38.05 -20.68 -13.63
N LEU A 320 37.38 -19.53 -13.48
CA LEU A 320 37.98 -18.32 -12.93
C LEU A 320 38.44 -18.55 -11.48
N ALA A 321 37.58 -19.14 -10.64
CA ALA A 321 37.93 -19.49 -9.27
C ALA A 321 39.14 -20.45 -9.20
N MET A 322 39.21 -21.46 -10.06
CA MET A 322 40.36 -22.35 -10.16
C MET A 322 41.64 -21.61 -10.60
N GLY A 323 41.51 -20.72 -11.59
CA GLY A 323 42.63 -19.96 -12.12
C GLY A 323 43.31 -19.06 -11.08
N THR A 324 42.53 -18.45 -10.17
CA THR A 324 43.10 -17.68 -9.06
C THR A 324 43.89 -18.53 -8.04
N ILE A 325 43.76 -19.86 -8.04
CA ILE A 325 44.54 -20.76 -7.19
C ILE A 325 45.83 -21.14 -7.91
N ILE A 326 45.72 -21.42 -9.21
CA ILE A 326 46.87 -21.62 -10.08
C ILE A 326 47.76 -20.37 -10.04
N GLU A 327 47.19 -19.17 -10.04
CA GLU A 327 47.92 -17.91 -9.87
C GLU A 327 48.79 -17.91 -8.61
N ALA A 328 48.24 -18.36 -7.47
CA ALA A 328 48.98 -18.43 -6.20
C ALA A 328 50.13 -19.46 -6.25
N LEU A 329 49.89 -20.61 -6.89
CA LEU A 329 50.92 -21.64 -7.12
C LEU A 329 52.03 -21.14 -8.04
N LEU A 330 51.67 -20.43 -9.11
CA LEU A 330 52.61 -19.81 -10.04
C LEU A 330 53.43 -18.70 -9.35
N PHE A 331 52.82 -17.95 -8.44
CA PHE A 331 53.51 -16.94 -7.64
C PHE A 331 54.55 -17.57 -6.70
N ARG A 332 54.24 -18.70 -6.05
CA ARG A 332 55.25 -19.49 -5.32
C ARG A 332 56.37 -19.94 -6.27
N GLY A 333 56.00 -20.46 -7.44
CA GLY A 333 56.96 -20.87 -8.48
C GLY A 333 57.92 -19.74 -8.83
N LEU A 334 57.44 -18.50 -8.99
CA LEU A 334 58.27 -17.33 -9.28
C LEU A 334 59.36 -17.08 -8.21
N LEU A 335 59.04 -17.26 -6.93
CA LEU A 335 60.01 -17.12 -5.83
C LEU A 335 61.10 -18.19 -5.91
N ASP A 336 60.72 -19.43 -6.24
CA ASP A 336 61.65 -20.55 -6.36
C ASP A 336 62.50 -20.47 -7.66
N MET A 337 61.99 -19.84 -8.74
CA MET A 337 62.71 -19.65 -10.01
C MET A 337 64.00 -18.82 -9.85
N GLY A 338 64.00 -17.85 -8.92
CA GLY A 338 65.17 -17.01 -8.64
C GLY A 338 66.36 -17.79 -8.03
N LEU A 339 66.08 -18.94 -7.41
CA LEU A 339 67.06 -19.78 -6.74
C LEU A 339 67.61 -20.90 -7.63
N HIS A 340 66.79 -21.43 -8.55
CA HIS A 340 67.11 -22.67 -9.26
C HIS A 340 67.28 -22.56 -10.79
N LEU A 341 66.86 -21.45 -11.43
CA LEU A 341 66.85 -21.34 -12.89
C LEU A 341 67.89 -20.34 -13.45
N THR A 342 68.33 -20.58 -14.69
CA THR A 342 69.21 -19.68 -15.46
C THR A 342 68.45 -18.47 -16.03
N ALA A 343 69.15 -17.40 -16.43
CA ALA A 343 68.53 -16.16 -16.92
C ALA A 343 67.54 -16.37 -18.09
N GLY A 344 67.88 -17.23 -19.06
CA GLY A 344 66.98 -17.55 -20.17
C GLY A 344 65.73 -18.32 -19.74
N GLN A 345 65.86 -19.26 -18.81
CA GLN A 345 64.73 -20.02 -18.25
C GLN A 345 63.80 -19.14 -17.39
N ARG A 346 64.35 -18.16 -16.67
CA ARG A 346 63.56 -17.17 -15.92
C ARG A 346 62.69 -16.32 -16.83
N PHE A 347 63.22 -15.87 -17.97
CA PHE A 347 62.46 -15.10 -18.94
C PHE A 347 61.26 -15.89 -19.48
N VAL A 348 61.46 -17.17 -19.80
CA VAL A 348 60.39 -18.07 -20.24
C VAL A 348 59.35 -18.27 -19.13
N GLY A 349 59.76 -18.52 -17.89
CA GLY A 349 58.86 -18.69 -16.76
C GLY A 349 58.00 -17.45 -16.47
N ILE A 350 58.61 -16.26 -16.48
CA ILE A 350 57.89 -14.99 -16.32
C ILE A 350 56.90 -14.77 -17.47
N SER A 351 57.29 -15.11 -18.72
CA SER A 351 56.42 -14.99 -19.89
C SER A 351 55.17 -15.87 -19.78
N ILE A 352 55.31 -17.10 -19.26
CA ILE A 352 54.19 -18.02 -19.01
C ILE A 352 53.23 -17.45 -17.95
N ILE A 353 53.76 -16.89 -16.85
CA ILE A 353 52.94 -16.26 -15.81
C ILE A 353 52.20 -15.05 -16.37
N LEU A 354 52.88 -14.18 -17.11
CA LEU A 354 52.26 -13.01 -17.73
C LEU A 354 51.15 -13.42 -18.72
N PHE A 355 51.40 -14.44 -19.55
CA PHE A 355 50.40 -14.98 -20.46
C PHE A 355 49.18 -15.51 -19.71
N PHE A 356 49.39 -16.27 -18.62
CA PHE A 356 48.31 -16.78 -17.77
C PHE A 356 47.48 -15.64 -17.16
N LEU A 357 48.11 -14.58 -16.66
CA LEU A 357 47.44 -13.39 -16.12
C LEU A 357 46.60 -12.66 -17.19
N ILE A 358 47.11 -12.56 -18.42
CA ILE A 358 46.35 -11.99 -19.54
C ILE A 358 45.12 -12.86 -19.86
N VAL A 359 45.27 -14.18 -19.89
CA VAL A 359 44.15 -15.11 -20.11
C VAL A 359 43.09 -14.97 -19.00
N GLN A 360 43.51 -14.88 -17.74
CA GLN A 360 42.61 -14.61 -16.60
C GLN A 360 41.86 -13.29 -16.77
N LEU A 361 42.55 -12.22 -17.16
CA LEU A 361 41.95 -10.90 -17.39
C LEU A 361 40.92 -10.93 -18.52
N VAL A 362 41.25 -11.57 -19.65
CA VAL A 362 40.34 -11.73 -20.79
C VAL A 362 39.11 -12.55 -20.37
N LEU A 363 39.30 -13.64 -19.63
CA LEU A 363 38.19 -14.46 -19.12
C LEU A 363 37.29 -13.64 -18.19
N GLN A 364 37.86 -12.88 -17.26
CA GLN A 364 37.12 -12.00 -16.34
C GLN A 364 36.34 -10.92 -17.10
N PHE A 365 36.92 -10.34 -18.15
CA PHE A 365 36.24 -9.39 -19.03
C PHE A 365 35.04 -10.03 -19.72
N LEU A 366 35.21 -11.22 -20.33
CA LEU A 366 34.14 -11.96 -21.00
C LEU A 366 33.00 -12.32 -20.03
N ILE A 367 33.33 -12.84 -18.85
CA ILE A 367 32.37 -13.12 -17.77
C ILE A 367 31.61 -11.84 -17.40
N THR A 368 32.28 -10.70 -17.31
CA THR A 368 31.63 -9.42 -16.99
C THR A 368 30.65 -8.98 -18.09
N GLN A 369 31.00 -9.14 -19.36
CA GLN A 369 30.09 -8.84 -20.47
C GLN A 369 28.84 -9.73 -20.46
N VAL A 370 29.01 -11.04 -20.24
CA VAL A 370 27.88 -11.98 -20.13
C VAL A 370 27.00 -11.64 -18.92
N ARG A 371 27.60 -11.31 -17.78
CA ARG A 371 26.89 -10.87 -16.56
C ARG A 371 25.95 -9.68 -16.81
N LEU A 372 26.47 -8.66 -17.49
CA LEU A 372 25.72 -7.43 -17.82
C LEU A 372 24.58 -7.73 -18.80
N ARG A 373 24.83 -8.57 -19.82
CA ARG A 373 23.80 -8.99 -20.77
C ARG A 373 22.66 -9.77 -20.10
N ILE A 374 22.99 -10.74 -19.24
CA ILE A 374 21.98 -11.51 -18.50
C ILE A 374 21.15 -10.58 -17.60
N GLY A 375 21.81 -9.69 -16.85
CA GLY A 375 21.13 -8.73 -15.99
C GLY A 375 20.18 -7.81 -16.76
N GLY A 376 20.65 -7.24 -17.88
CA GLY A 376 19.85 -6.37 -18.75
C GLY A 376 18.64 -7.08 -19.36
N LYS A 377 18.80 -8.34 -19.80
CA LYS A 377 17.67 -9.14 -20.31
C LYS A 377 16.59 -9.40 -19.25
N ILE A 378 17.00 -9.70 -18.02
CA ILE A 378 16.06 -9.85 -16.89
C ILE A 378 15.31 -8.53 -16.66
N GLU A 379 16.03 -7.40 -16.62
CA GLU A 379 15.42 -6.08 -16.47
C GLU A 379 14.40 -5.79 -17.59
N SER A 380 14.78 -5.92 -18.86
CA SER A 380 13.88 -5.67 -19.99
C SER A 380 12.64 -6.57 -19.96
N ARG A 381 12.78 -7.86 -19.66
CA ARG A 381 11.65 -8.79 -19.54
C ARG A 381 10.69 -8.39 -18.43
N LEU A 382 11.22 -8.01 -17.27
CA LEU A 382 10.41 -7.56 -16.14
C LEU A 382 9.67 -6.26 -16.46
N ARG A 383 10.34 -5.30 -17.13
CA ARG A 383 9.69 -4.06 -17.59
C ARG A 383 8.57 -4.33 -18.58
N MET A 384 8.80 -5.20 -19.56
CA MET A 384 7.77 -5.58 -20.54
C MET A 384 6.61 -6.32 -19.91
N ALA A 385 6.89 -7.28 -19.00
CA ALA A 385 5.85 -7.99 -18.26
C ALA A 385 4.99 -7.02 -17.46
N PHE A 386 5.62 -6.10 -16.72
CA PHE A 386 4.91 -5.08 -15.96
C PHE A 386 4.09 -4.14 -16.86
N LEU A 387 4.68 -3.62 -17.95
CA LEU A 387 4.01 -2.75 -18.91
C LEU A 387 2.80 -3.43 -19.57
N SER A 388 2.94 -4.69 -19.99
CA SER A 388 1.85 -5.46 -20.59
C SER A 388 0.72 -5.75 -19.59
N LYS A 389 1.06 -5.83 -18.30
CA LYS A 389 0.12 -6.11 -17.23
C LYS A 389 -0.67 -4.87 -16.81
N LEU A 390 -0.02 -3.69 -16.77
CA LEU A 390 -0.61 -2.46 -16.24
C LEU A 390 -2.04 -2.16 -16.75
N PRO A 391 -2.34 -2.22 -18.07
CA PRO A 391 -3.69 -1.96 -18.59
C PRO A 391 -4.71 -3.05 -18.26
N ARG A 392 -4.25 -4.26 -17.90
CA ARG A 392 -5.07 -5.43 -17.60
C ARG A 392 -5.31 -5.62 -16.10
N LEU A 393 -4.67 -4.81 -15.25
CA LEU A 393 -4.88 -4.87 -13.80
C LEU A 393 -6.29 -4.40 -13.47
N GLY A 394 -7.05 -5.23 -12.77
CA GLY A 394 -8.40 -4.84 -12.35
C GLY A 394 -8.38 -3.62 -11.42
N ASN A 395 -9.42 -2.77 -11.53
CA ASN A 395 -9.49 -1.48 -10.83
C ASN A 395 -9.40 -1.59 -9.31
N ASN A 396 -9.87 -2.69 -8.72
CA ASN A 396 -9.74 -2.97 -7.28
C ASN A 396 -8.28 -3.13 -6.80
N TYR A 397 -7.36 -3.51 -7.68
CA TYR A 397 -5.94 -3.57 -7.34
C TYR A 397 -5.30 -2.18 -7.47
N LEU A 398 -5.61 -1.45 -8.54
CA LEU A 398 -5.07 -0.11 -8.79
C LEU A 398 -5.54 0.92 -7.73
N SER A 399 -6.79 0.84 -7.27
CA SER A 399 -7.32 1.75 -6.25
C SER A 399 -6.65 1.60 -4.88
N THR A 400 -5.99 0.47 -4.61
CA THR A 400 -5.26 0.22 -3.34
C THR A 400 -3.81 0.71 -3.36
N LEU A 401 -3.32 1.18 -4.51
CA LEU A 401 -1.93 1.60 -4.70
C LEU A 401 -1.86 3.09 -5.02
N SER A 402 -0.91 3.80 -4.41
CA SER A 402 -0.62 5.16 -4.83
C SER A 402 0.19 5.16 -6.13
N LEU A 403 0.07 6.24 -6.91
CA LEU A 403 0.88 6.42 -8.11
C LEU A 403 2.39 6.40 -7.78
N GLY A 404 2.77 6.90 -6.61
CA GLY A 404 4.14 6.85 -6.09
C GLY A 404 4.66 5.42 -5.88
N ASP A 405 3.84 4.50 -5.35
CA ASP A 405 4.23 3.09 -5.16
C ASP A 405 4.39 2.38 -6.52
N ILE A 406 3.46 2.58 -7.47
CA ILE A 406 3.57 2.01 -8.81
C ILE A 406 4.86 2.52 -9.52
N SER A 407 5.17 3.80 -9.37
CA SER A 407 6.39 4.41 -9.91
C SER A 407 7.66 3.82 -9.27
N GLU A 408 7.70 3.69 -7.94
CA GLU A 408 8.82 3.07 -7.21
C GLU A 408 9.05 1.63 -7.69
N ARG A 409 7.99 0.83 -7.85
CA ARG A 409 8.09 -0.54 -8.35
C ARG A 409 8.72 -0.59 -9.73
N CYS A 410 8.31 0.30 -10.65
CA CYS A 410 8.88 0.41 -11.99
C CYS A 410 10.36 0.83 -11.98
N HIS A 411 10.74 1.73 -11.06
CA HIS A 411 12.12 2.18 -10.92
C HIS A 411 13.01 1.10 -10.30
N SER A 412 12.50 0.38 -9.30
CA SER A 412 13.20 -0.67 -8.55
C SER A 412 13.63 -1.87 -9.40
N VAL A 413 13.07 -2.04 -10.60
CA VAL A 413 13.46 -3.09 -11.55
C VAL A 413 14.94 -2.99 -11.94
N THR A 414 15.50 -1.78 -11.97
CA THR A 414 16.92 -1.54 -12.23
C THR A 414 17.83 -2.25 -11.23
N ASP A 415 17.42 -2.33 -9.96
CA ASP A 415 18.18 -3.02 -8.91
C ASP A 415 18.10 -4.55 -9.05
N ILE A 416 17.01 -5.08 -9.60
CA ILE A 416 16.81 -6.53 -9.76
C ILE A 416 17.86 -7.12 -10.72
N ARG A 417 18.35 -6.34 -11.69
CA ARG A 417 19.42 -6.76 -12.62
C ARG A 417 20.71 -7.20 -11.91
N GLN A 418 20.92 -6.73 -10.68
CA GLN A 418 22.08 -7.10 -9.87
C GLN A 418 22.03 -8.57 -9.40
N ILE A 419 20.95 -9.30 -9.64
CA ILE A 419 20.86 -10.73 -9.30
C ILE A 419 21.99 -11.55 -9.94
N SER A 420 22.35 -11.24 -11.19
CA SER A 420 23.43 -11.93 -11.88
C SER A 420 24.77 -11.70 -11.18
N SER A 421 25.03 -10.49 -10.68
CA SER A 421 26.25 -10.16 -9.95
C SER A 421 26.30 -10.81 -8.57
N VAL A 422 25.18 -10.85 -7.85
CA VAL A 422 25.05 -11.55 -6.57
C VAL A 422 25.28 -13.04 -6.74
N LEU A 423 24.62 -13.67 -7.72
CA LEU A 423 24.82 -15.09 -8.03
C LEU A 423 26.28 -15.39 -8.37
N SER A 424 26.91 -14.51 -9.15
CA SER A 424 28.33 -14.64 -9.51
C SER A 424 29.25 -14.62 -8.31
N ARG A 425 29.03 -13.68 -7.37
CA ARG A 425 29.82 -13.58 -6.15
C ARG A 425 29.66 -14.84 -5.30
N ILE A 426 28.43 -15.32 -5.14
CA ILE A 426 28.16 -16.52 -4.34
C ILE A 426 28.84 -17.75 -4.96
N VAL A 427 28.69 -17.96 -6.27
CA VAL A 427 29.28 -19.10 -6.98
C VAL A 427 30.81 -19.01 -6.99
N ASN A 428 31.37 -17.91 -7.49
CA ASN A 428 32.83 -17.73 -7.64
C ASN A 428 33.55 -17.80 -6.29
N ASN A 429 33.04 -17.10 -5.27
CA ASN A 429 33.69 -17.07 -3.95
C ASN A 429 33.40 -18.33 -3.15
N GLY A 430 32.25 -18.98 -3.33
CA GLY A 430 31.97 -20.29 -2.76
C GLY A 430 32.95 -21.35 -3.27
N PHE A 431 33.13 -21.46 -4.59
CA PHE A 431 34.15 -22.34 -5.19
C PHE A 431 35.57 -21.94 -4.75
N GLY A 432 35.90 -20.65 -4.78
CA GLY A 432 37.21 -20.15 -4.34
C GLY A 432 37.52 -20.51 -2.89
N LEU A 433 36.56 -20.41 -1.98
CA LEU A 433 36.71 -20.74 -0.56
C LEU A 433 36.92 -22.25 -0.36
N LEU A 434 36.10 -23.09 -1.03
CA LEU A 434 36.23 -24.55 -0.96
C LEU A 434 37.60 -25.01 -1.47
N LEU A 435 38.02 -24.50 -2.62
CA LEU A 435 39.29 -24.88 -3.23
C LEU A 435 40.50 -24.31 -2.46
N THR A 436 40.42 -23.11 -1.88
CA THR A 436 41.48 -22.57 -1.00
C THR A 436 41.61 -23.43 0.26
N THR A 437 40.49 -23.87 0.84
CA THR A 437 40.48 -24.78 2.00
C THR A 437 41.10 -26.13 1.64
N ALA A 438 40.74 -26.69 0.47
CA ALA A 438 41.35 -27.92 -0.02
C ALA A 438 42.87 -27.77 -0.25
N GLY A 439 43.30 -26.62 -0.77
CA GLY A 439 44.72 -26.28 -0.91
C GLY A 439 45.47 -26.22 0.42
N LEU A 440 44.87 -25.63 1.46
CA LEU A 440 45.45 -25.60 2.81
C LEU A 440 45.59 -27.01 3.40
N ILE A 441 44.57 -27.86 3.24
CA ILE A 441 44.58 -29.27 3.69
C ILE A 441 45.65 -30.07 2.93
N TRP A 442 45.82 -29.79 1.63
CA TRP A 442 46.84 -30.44 0.81
C TRP A 442 48.27 -30.06 1.22
N LEU A 443 48.51 -28.80 1.60
CA LEU A 443 49.81 -28.35 2.07
C LEU A 443 50.14 -28.89 3.47
N ASP A 444 49.15 -28.91 4.37
CA ASP A 444 49.33 -29.41 5.72
C ASP A 444 48.04 -30.11 6.23
N PRO A 445 48.01 -31.45 6.22
CA PRO A 445 46.85 -32.20 6.68
C PRO A 445 46.48 -31.96 8.16
N LYS A 446 47.42 -31.48 9.00
CA LYS A 446 47.15 -31.26 10.44
C LYS A 446 46.22 -30.07 10.68
N VAL A 447 46.19 -29.10 9.76
CA VAL A 447 45.28 -27.95 9.86
C VAL A 447 43.87 -28.23 9.33
N ALA A 448 43.58 -29.47 8.92
CA ALA A 448 42.33 -29.79 8.24
C ALA A 448 41.08 -29.51 9.08
N VAL A 449 41.08 -29.88 10.36
CA VAL A 449 39.95 -29.64 11.26
C VAL A 449 39.68 -28.14 11.44
N PRO A 450 40.65 -27.30 11.89
CA PRO A 450 40.39 -25.86 12.04
C PRO A 450 40.06 -25.17 10.71
N ALA A 451 40.65 -25.59 9.58
CA ALA A 451 40.34 -25.03 8.27
C ALA A 451 38.89 -25.32 7.83
N VAL A 452 38.42 -26.57 8.00
CA VAL A 452 37.03 -26.95 7.66
C VAL A 452 36.02 -26.27 8.58
N VAL A 453 36.29 -26.21 9.90
CA VAL A 453 35.42 -25.52 10.86
C VAL A 453 35.31 -24.04 10.53
N GLY A 454 36.44 -23.39 10.26
CA GLY A 454 36.50 -21.99 9.89
C GLY A 454 35.75 -21.67 8.59
N THR A 455 35.96 -22.47 7.53
CA THR A 455 35.24 -22.34 6.26
C THR A 455 33.74 -22.61 6.41
N SER A 456 33.36 -23.60 7.23
CA SER A 456 31.95 -23.91 7.51
C SER A 456 31.24 -22.75 8.23
N LEU A 457 31.94 -22.05 9.13
CA LEU A 457 31.43 -20.86 9.78
C LEU A 457 31.08 -19.76 8.76
N PHE A 458 31.94 -19.51 7.76
CA PHE A 458 31.67 -18.54 6.69
C PHE A 458 30.50 -18.92 5.78
N LEU A 459 30.21 -20.22 5.62
CA LEU A 459 29.08 -20.69 4.80
C LEU A 459 27.75 -20.68 5.55
N ILE A 460 27.77 -21.00 6.85
CA ILE A 460 26.56 -21.23 7.67
C ILE A 460 26.11 -19.96 8.41
N LEU A 461 27.06 -19.20 8.97
CA LEU A 461 26.77 -18.04 9.80
C LEU A 461 25.98 -16.94 9.04
N PRO A 462 26.28 -16.62 7.77
CA PRO A 462 25.60 -15.53 7.07
C PRO A 462 24.11 -15.78 6.80
N PRO A 463 23.67 -16.96 6.27
CA PRO A 463 22.24 -17.23 6.13
C PRO A 463 21.53 -17.37 7.48
N ALA A 464 22.19 -17.91 8.52
CA ALA A 464 21.61 -18.03 9.86
C ALA A 464 21.32 -16.66 10.50
N LEU A 465 22.19 -15.68 10.26
CA LEU A 465 22.05 -14.31 10.78
C LEU A 465 21.40 -13.33 9.79
N ALA A 466 21.02 -13.78 8.58
CA ALA A 466 20.32 -12.95 7.60
C ALA A 466 19.06 -12.26 8.17
N PRO A 467 18.22 -12.92 9.02
CA PRO A 467 17.07 -12.27 9.65
C PRO A 467 17.43 -11.06 10.52
N TYR A 468 18.64 -11.01 11.09
CA TYR A 468 19.10 -9.93 11.96
C TYR A 468 19.33 -8.62 11.20
N LEU A 469 19.72 -8.69 9.93
CA LEU A 469 19.98 -7.54 9.06
C LEU A 469 18.82 -7.24 8.10
N SER A 470 17.98 -8.22 7.77
CA SER A 470 16.84 -8.01 6.86
C SER A 470 15.80 -7.07 7.45
N VAL A 471 15.55 -7.15 8.77
CA VAL A 471 14.55 -6.34 9.46
C VAL A 471 14.92 -4.85 9.44
N PRO A 472 16.12 -4.44 9.86
CA PRO A 472 16.50 -3.02 9.82
C PRO A 472 16.63 -2.49 8.39
N ASP A 473 17.00 -3.34 7.41
CA ASP A 473 17.01 -3.00 5.99
C ASP A 473 15.60 -2.68 5.48
N MET A 474 14.61 -3.51 5.81
CA MET A 474 13.21 -3.24 5.45
C MET A 474 12.67 -1.97 6.09
N ARG A 475 13.00 -1.70 7.37
CA ARG A 475 12.63 -0.43 8.04
C ARG A 475 13.21 0.78 7.30
N ASN A 476 14.51 0.75 7.00
CA ASN A 476 15.19 1.83 6.29
C ASN A 476 14.56 2.10 4.91
N ARG A 477 14.16 1.04 4.20
CA ARG A 477 13.46 1.17 2.91
C ARG A 477 12.05 1.72 3.04
N THR A 478 11.33 1.36 4.08
CA THR A 478 9.96 1.87 4.33
C THR A 478 10.00 3.38 4.57
N HIS A 479 10.92 3.86 5.42
CA HIS A 479 11.14 5.30 5.60
C HIS A 479 11.63 5.99 4.32
N GLY A 480 12.45 5.32 3.52
CA GLY A 480 12.85 5.81 2.20
C GLY A 480 11.66 6.01 1.25
N GLY A 481 10.72 5.06 1.23
CA GLY A 481 9.49 5.17 0.44
C GLY A 481 8.57 6.30 0.91
N SER A 482 8.47 6.52 2.23
CA SER A 482 7.73 7.67 2.79
C SER A 482 8.32 9.00 2.34
N LEU A 483 9.66 9.12 2.29
CA LEU A 483 10.33 10.31 1.75
C LEU A 483 10.04 10.52 0.26
N THR A 484 10.09 9.45 -0.55
CA THR A 484 9.77 9.55 -1.98
C THR A 484 8.32 9.98 -2.21
N THR A 485 7.38 9.43 -1.45
CA THR A 485 5.96 9.83 -1.51
C THR A 485 5.80 11.30 -1.16
N TYR A 486 6.41 11.73 -0.05
CA TYR A 486 6.41 13.13 0.37
C TYR A 486 6.99 14.07 -0.69
N TYR A 487 8.07 13.69 -1.37
CA TYR A 487 8.64 14.50 -2.44
C TYR A 487 7.69 14.65 -3.63
N LEU A 488 6.96 13.60 -4.01
CA LEU A 488 5.96 13.70 -5.07
C LEU A 488 4.81 14.63 -4.67
N ASP A 489 4.28 14.48 -3.45
CA ASP A 489 3.21 15.34 -2.93
C ASP A 489 3.65 16.81 -2.83
N ALA A 490 4.88 17.04 -2.34
CA ALA A 490 5.45 18.38 -2.24
C ALA A 490 5.70 19.02 -3.62
N LEU A 491 6.06 18.24 -4.64
CA LEU A 491 6.21 18.72 -6.02
C LEU A 491 4.85 19.09 -6.63
N GLN A 492 3.82 18.27 -6.41
CA GLN A 492 2.45 18.58 -6.86
C GLN A 492 1.89 19.84 -6.18
N GLY A 493 2.21 20.06 -4.89
CA GLY A 493 1.80 21.24 -4.12
C GLY A 493 2.73 22.45 -4.22
N LEU A 494 3.81 22.38 -5.01
CA LEU A 494 4.93 23.33 -4.93
C LEU A 494 4.51 24.79 -5.10
N ILE A 495 3.62 25.07 -6.07
CA ILE A 495 3.13 26.42 -6.32
C ILE A 495 2.39 26.95 -5.09
N ALA A 496 1.46 26.17 -4.54
CA ALA A 496 0.71 26.56 -3.35
C ALA A 496 1.63 26.77 -2.14
N CYS A 497 2.61 25.90 -1.94
CA CYS A 497 3.60 26.03 -0.87
C CYS A 497 4.37 27.36 -0.97
N ARG A 498 4.83 27.73 -2.17
CA ARG A 498 5.55 28.99 -2.41
C ARG A 498 4.65 30.21 -2.30
N SER A 499 3.43 30.15 -2.83
CA SER A 499 2.48 31.26 -2.79
C SER A 499 1.99 31.59 -1.38
N LEU A 500 1.91 30.58 -0.50
CA LEU A 500 1.46 30.73 0.90
C LEU A 500 2.61 30.95 1.90
N GLY A 501 3.87 30.94 1.46
CA GLY A 501 5.02 31.02 2.37
C GLY A 501 5.10 29.83 3.33
N ALA A 502 4.67 28.65 2.89
CA ALA A 502 4.56 27.45 3.71
C ALA A 502 5.86 26.62 3.76
N GLU A 503 6.98 27.15 3.27
CA GLU A 503 8.25 26.43 3.15
C GLU A 503 8.73 25.90 4.50
N GLY A 504 8.51 26.65 5.58
CA GLY A 504 8.88 26.22 6.94
C GLY A 504 8.06 25.02 7.44
N ALA A 505 6.79 24.90 7.03
CA ALA A 505 5.96 23.74 7.38
C ALA A 505 6.43 22.49 6.61
N VAL A 506 6.67 22.65 5.30
CA VAL A 506 7.23 21.61 4.42
C VAL A 506 8.62 21.16 4.90
N ALA A 507 9.48 22.10 5.30
CA ALA A 507 10.81 21.77 5.82
C ALA A 507 10.75 20.96 7.12
N ARG A 508 9.89 21.35 8.08
CA ARG A 508 9.72 20.62 9.34
C ARG A 508 9.25 19.19 9.14
N GLU A 509 8.28 18.98 8.25
CA GLU A 509 7.78 17.64 7.96
C GLU A 509 8.84 16.79 7.24
N HIS A 510 9.55 17.39 6.29
CA HIS A 510 10.68 16.76 5.63
C HIS A 510 11.77 16.34 6.63
N ASP A 511 12.18 17.24 7.53
CA ASP A 511 13.22 17.00 8.54
C ASP A 511 12.82 15.86 9.49
N ARG A 512 11.53 15.74 9.82
CA ARG A 512 11.01 14.65 10.63
C ARG A 512 11.19 13.31 9.93
N LEU A 513 10.74 13.20 8.69
CA LEU A 513 10.86 11.98 7.87
C LEU A 513 12.33 11.63 7.60
N LEU A 514 13.15 12.63 7.29
CA LEU A 514 14.58 12.48 7.08
C LEU A 514 15.29 12.02 8.37
N GLY A 515 14.89 12.57 9.52
CA GLY A 515 15.39 12.17 10.83
C GLY A 515 15.07 10.72 11.17
N GLU A 516 13.90 10.21 10.79
CA GLU A 516 13.53 8.80 10.95
C GLU A 516 14.33 7.88 10.01
N TRP A 517 14.40 8.24 8.72
CA TRP A 517 15.19 7.51 7.73
C TRP A 517 16.67 7.43 8.15
N THR A 518 17.30 8.56 8.50
CA THR A 518 18.69 8.60 8.93
C THR A 518 18.96 7.81 10.21
N ARG A 519 18.05 7.82 11.20
CA ARG A 519 18.17 7.01 12.42
C ARG A 519 18.09 5.52 12.09
N SER A 520 17.13 5.12 11.25
CA SER A 520 16.97 3.72 10.83
C SER A 520 18.16 3.23 9.99
N GLY A 521 18.64 4.05 9.06
CA GLY A 521 19.82 3.79 8.24
C GLY A 521 21.09 3.69 9.06
N ARG A 522 21.31 4.60 10.02
CA ARG A 522 22.45 4.51 10.96
C ARG A 522 22.38 3.24 11.81
N ALA A 523 21.20 2.85 12.30
CA ALA A 523 21.05 1.63 13.07
C ALA A 523 21.33 0.38 12.22
N LEU A 524 20.91 0.36 10.95
CA LEU A 524 21.25 -0.70 10.00
C LEU A 524 22.76 -0.75 9.74
N GLN A 525 23.37 0.38 9.42
CA GLN A 525 24.81 0.48 9.16
C GLN A 525 25.62 0.05 10.38
N TRP A 526 25.27 0.50 11.58
CA TRP A 526 25.93 0.07 12.81
C TRP A 526 25.86 -1.44 13.02
N ARG A 527 24.69 -2.04 12.82
CA ARG A 527 24.53 -3.51 12.91
C ARG A 527 25.33 -4.23 11.85
N ALA A 528 25.37 -3.70 10.62
CA ALA A 528 26.15 -4.25 9.54
C ALA A 528 27.66 -4.17 9.83
N VAL A 529 28.15 -3.05 10.33
CA VAL A 529 29.56 -2.83 10.70
C VAL A 529 29.97 -3.74 11.86
N TRP A 530 29.15 -3.87 12.91
CA TRP A 530 29.45 -4.79 14.01
C TRP A 530 29.51 -6.24 13.56
N PHE A 531 28.55 -6.64 12.72
CA PHE A 531 28.52 -7.97 12.14
C PHE A 531 29.77 -8.22 11.27
N GLU A 532 30.07 -7.30 10.35
CA GLU A 532 31.21 -7.38 9.44
C GLU A 532 32.52 -7.40 10.21
N GLY A 533 32.71 -6.46 11.14
CA GLY A 533 33.87 -6.39 12.01
C GLY A 533 34.07 -7.67 12.83
N ALA A 534 33.02 -8.24 13.41
CA ALA A 534 33.11 -9.50 14.14
C ALA A 534 33.49 -10.68 13.22
N THR A 535 32.90 -10.77 12.02
CA THR A 535 33.24 -11.82 11.05
C THR A 535 34.65 -11.69 10.50
N THR A 536 35.08 -10.48 10.16
CA THR A 536 36.41 -10.17 9.63
C THR A 536 37.48 -10.42 10.69
N LEU A 537 37.25 -10.00 11.94
CA LEU A 537 38.16 -10.27 13.06
C LEU A 537 38.29 -11.77 13.32
N SER A 538 37.17 -12.50 13.34
CA SER A 538 37.16 -13.96 13.52
C SER A 538 37.90 -14.67 12.38
N GLY A 539 37.75 -14.17 11.15
CA GLY A 539 38.44 -14.68 9.97
C GLY A 539 39.95 -14.49 10.02
N TYR A 540 40.42 -13.30 10.41
CA TYR A 540 41.86 -13.06 10.57
C TYR A 540 42.44 -13.81 11.76
N ALA A 541 41.69 -13.97 12.86
CA ALA A 541 42.11 -14.80 13.99
C ALA A 541 42.26 -16.27 13.58
N LEU A 542 41.34 -16.80 12.77
CA LEU A 542 41.47 -18.12 12.16
C LEU A 542 42.71 -18.21 11.28
N ALA A 543 42.92 -17.25 10.37
CA ALA A 543 44.08 -17.23 9.48
C ALA A 543 45.40 -17.24 10.27
N ALA A 544 45.51 -16.40 11.30
CA ALA A 544 46.67 -16.37 12.20
C ALA A 544 46.87 -17.71 12.92
N THR A 545 45.79 -18.31 13.43
CA THR A 545 45.84 -19.63 14.08
C THR A 545 46.34 -20.71 13.13
N LEU A 546 45.83 -20.75 11.89
CA LEU A 546 46.27 -21.70 10.87
C LEU A 546 47.76 -21.53 10.55
N VAL A 547 48.23 -20.29 10.42
CA VAL A 547 49.66 -20.01 10.14
C VAL A 547 50.54 -20.42 11.33
N VAL A 548 50.15 -20.12 12.57
CA VAL A 548 50.91 -20.52 13.77
C VAL A 548 50.97 -22.04 13.90
N LEU A 549 49.86 -22.74 13.67
CA LEU A 549 49.83 -24.21 13.68
C LEU A 549 50.77 -24.79 12.61
N HIS A 550 50.80 -24.19 11.42
CA HIS A 550 51.70 -24.62 10.35
C HIS A 550 53.18 -24.38 10.69
N LEU A 551 53.51 -23.25 11.32
CA LEU A 551 54.88 -22.91 11.75
C LEU A 551 55.41 -23.81 12.88
N GLN A 552 54.53 -24.43 13.67
CA GLN A 552 54.92 -25.39 14.70
C GLN A 552 55.28 -26.78 14.13
N THR A 553 55.09 -26.98 12.83
CA THR A 553 55.47 -28.19 12.11
C THR A 553 56.86 -28.04 11.49
N ASP A 554 57.72 -29.05 11.65
CA ASP A 554 59.15 -28.96 11.36
C ASP A 554 59.49 -28.74 9.86
N ALA A 555 60.49 -27.86 9.62
CA ALA A 555 61.18 -27.54 8.36
C ALA A 555 60.35 -27.21 7.09
N ALA A 556 59.44 -26.23 7.18
CA ALA A 556 58.79 -25.68 6.00
C ALA A 556 59.73 -24.72 5.23
N GLN A 557 60.04 -25.03 3.96
CA GLN A 557 60.77 -24.13 3.04
C GLN A 557 60.07 -22.76 2.97
N ALA A 558 60.83 -21.66 2.90
CA ALA A 558 60.28 -20.30 2.92
C ALA A 558 59.14 -20.08 1.91
N GLY A 559 59.23 -20.65 0.70
CA GLY A 559 58.17 -20.58 -0.32
C GLY A 559 56.87 -21.31 0.05
N SER A 560 56.95 -22.40 0.82
CA SER A 560 55.76 -23.12 1.31
C SER A 560 55.02 -22.37 2.42
N VAL A 561 55.77 -21.76 3.34
CA VAL A 561 55.21 -20.92 4.41
C VAL A 561 54.52 -19.69 3.83
N LEU A 562 55.16 -19.03 2.85
CA LEU A 562 54.58 -17.87 2.16
C LEU A 562 53.29 -18.21 1.40
N LEU A 563 53.27 -19.34 0.69
CA LEU A 563 52.05 -19.81 0.00
C LEU A 563 50.94 -20.17 0.99
N PHE A 564 51.28 -20.86 2.08
CA PHE A 564 50.32 -21.21 3.13
C PHE A 564 49.74 -19.94 3.78
N ALA A 565 50.59 -18.98 4.14
CA ALA A 565 50.16 -17.70 4.69
C ALA A 565 49.27 -16.92 3.71
N TYR A 566 49.61 -16.90 2.42
CA TYR A 566 48.80 -16.27 1.38
C TYR A 566 47.39 -16.91 1.31
N TRP A 567 47.29 -18.24 1.27
CA TRP A 567 45.98 -18.92 1.24
C TRP A 567 45.21 -18.77 2.55
N ALA A 568 45.88 -18.81 3.70
CA ALA A 568 45.25 -18.58 5.01
C ALA A 568 44.66 -17.17 5.10
N LEU A 569 45.39 -16.14 4.64
CA LEU A 569 44.91 -14.75 4.59
C LEU A 569 43.83 -14.52 3.53
N ARG A 570 43.77 -15.36 2.50
CA ARG A 570 42.74 -15.30 1.47
C ARG A 570 41.37 -15.80 1.97
N VAL A 571 41.33 -16.75 2.90
CA VAL A 571 40.09 -17.27 3.50
C VAL A 571 39.16 -16.16 4.03
N PRO A 572 39.61 -15.23 4.91
CA PRO A 572 38.73 -14.15 5.40
C PRO A 572 38.27 -13.20 4.28
N VAL A 573 39.13 -12.87 3.31
CA VAL A 573 38.78 -11.97 2.20
C VAL A 573 37.70 -12.58 1.29
N VAL A 574 37.86 -13.86 0.92
CA VAL A 574 36.88 -14.59 0.11
C VAL A 574 35.59 -14.83 0.92
N GLY A 575 35.72 -15.11 2.21
CA GLY A 575 34.58 -15.23 3.14
C GLY A 575 33.75 -13.94 3.21
N GLU A 576 34.40 -12.79 3.37
CA GLU A 576 33.72 -11.48 3.44
C GLU A 576 32.97 -11.13 2.14
N THR A 577 33.60 -11.36 1.00
CA THR A 577 32.96 -11.12 -0.31
C THR A 577 31.80 -12.08 -0.59
N LEU A 578 31.88 -13.32 -0.09
CA LEU A 578 30.77 -14.27 -0.11
C LEU A 578 29.61 -13.81 0.78
N ILE A 579 29.92 -13.38 2.01
CA ILE A 579 28.95 -12.80 2.96
C ILE A 579 28.23 -11.61 2.31
N ALA A 580 28.96 -10.69 1.67
CA ALA A 580 28.38 -9.55 0.98
C ALA A 580 27.43 -9.98 -0.15
N GLY A 581 27.75 -11.04 -0.90
CA GLY A 581 26.87 -11.63 -1.91
C GLY A 581 25.57 -12.16 -1.28
N ILE A 582 25.67 -12.98 -0.24
CA ILE A 582 24.50 -13.54 0.47
C ILE A 582 23.62 -12.42 1.06
N ARG A 583 24.22 -11.38 1.63
CA ARG A 583 23.51 -10.19 2.15
C ARG A 583 22.77 -9.39 1.07
N GLY A 584 23.26 -9.38 -0.17
CA GLY A 584 22.61 -8.68 -1.28
C GLY A 584 21.31 -9.36 -1.76
N TYR A 585 21.17 -10.67 -1.55
CA TYR A 585 20.05 -11.44 -2.09
C TYR A 585 18.67 -11.08 -1.49
N PRO A 586 18.48 -10.99 -0.16
CA PRO A 586 17.18 -10.62 0.43
C PRO A 586 16.61 -9.32 -0.13
N GLY A 587 17.47 -8.33 -0.39
CA GLY A 587 17.06 -7.05 -0.94
C GLY A 587 16.50 -7.16 -2.35
N ILE A 588 17.11 -7.98 -3.21
CA ILE A 588 16.63 -8.27 -4.57
C ILE A 588 15.36 -9.12 -4.53
N ARG A 589 15.34 -10.14 -3.66
CA ARG A 589 14.17 -11.00 -3.45
C ARG A 589 12.92 -10.18 -3.11
N ASN A 590 13.04 -9.22 -2.19
CA ASN A 590 11.90 -8.41 -1.75
C ASN A 590 11.40 -7.46 -2.86
N ARG A 591 12.29 -6.82 -3.63
CA ARG A 591 11.90 -6.03 -4.82
C ARG A 591 11.21 -6.88 -5.88
N THR A 592 11.76 -8.07 -6.11
CA THR A 592 11.18 -9.03 -7.04
C THR A 592 9.79 -9.47 -6.59
N LEU A 593 9.58 -9.74 -5.30
CA LEU A 593 8.27 -10.05 -4.73
C LEU A 593 7.26 -8.92 -4.98
N ARG A 594 7.61 -7.66 -4.67
CA ARG A 594 6.70 -6.51 -4.88
C ARG A 594 6.33 -6.31 -6.34
N LEU A 595 7.25 -6.54 -7.26
CA LEU A 595 6.97 -6.46 -8.69
C LEU A 595 6.09 -7.63 -9.14
N MET A 596 6.40 -8.84 -8.67
CA MET A 596 5.62 -10.05 -8.96
C MET A 596 4.19 -9.92 -8.42
N GLU A 597 3.97 -9.28 -7.27
CA GLU A 597 2.61 -8.98 -6.76
C GLU A 597 1.76 -8.28 -7.83
N ALA A 598 2.32 -7.33 -8.58
CA ALA A 598 1.61 -6.67 -9.67
C ALA A 598 1.53 -7.55 -10.92
N VAL A 599 2.63 -8.16 -11.35
CA VAL A 599 2.67 -8.98 -12.58
C VAL A 599 1.71 -10.19 -12.51
N PHE A 600 1.58 -10.80 -11.32
CA PHE A 600 0.72 -11.95 -11.06
C PHE A 600 -0.61 -11.58 -10.41
N ALA A 601 -0.92 -10.28 -10.24
CA ALA A 601 -2.26 -9.87 -9.83
C ALA A 601 -3.29 -10.36 -10.85
N ASP A 602 -4.50 -10.69 -10.39
CA ASP A 602 -5.53 -11.19 -11.30
C ASP A 602 -5.88 -10.11 -12.31
N GLU A 603 -5.90 -10.50 -13.59
CA GLU A 603 -6.30 -9.63 -14.69
C GLU A 603 -7.81 -9.40 -14.63
N GLU A 604 -8.24 -8.22 -15.03
CA GLU A 604 -9.59 -8.05 -15.54
C GLU A 604 -9.68 -8.94 -16.80
N ASN A 605 -10.72 -9.78 -16.96
CA ASN A 605 -10.80 -10.76 -18.05
C ASN A 605 -10.71 -10.04 -19.41
N PHE A 606 -9.50 -9.89 -19.91
CA PHE A 606 -9.21 -9.26 -21.18
C PHE A 606 -9.34 -10.33 -22.26
N VAL A 607 -10.38 -10.26 -23.08
CA VAL A 607 -10.43 -11.05 -24.31
C VAL A 607 -9.52 -10.34 -25.30
N GLU A 608 -8.48 -11.03 -25.80
CA GLU A 608 -7.72 -10.50 -26.94
C GLU A 608 -8.73 -10.17 -28.04
N PRO A 609 -8.66 -8.98 -28.66
CA PRO A 609 -9.59 -8.63 -29.72
C PRO A 609 -9.54 -9.77 -30.73
N THR A 610 -10.63 -10.55 -30.80
CA THR A 610 -10.83 -11.37 -31.99
C THR A 610 -10.81 -10.37 -33.12
N GLU A 611 -10.04 -10.60 -34.19
CA GLU A 611 -10.06 -9.75 -35.38
C GLU A 611 -11.52 -9.61 -35.80
N ALA A 612 -12.18 -8.58 -35.27
CA ALA A 612 -13.51 -8.21 -35.66
C ALA A 612 -13.29 -7.89 -37.12
N THR A 613 -13.89 -8.71 -37.97
CA THR A 613 -13.81 -8.57 -39.41
C THR A 613 -14.55 -7.28 -39.72
N TYR A 614 -13.89 -6.14 -39.52
CA TYR A 614 -14.36 -4.84 -39.89
C TYR A 614 -14.36 -4.86 -41.40
N ASP A 615 -15.52 -5.13 -41.99
CA ASP A 615 -15.72 -4.93 -43.41
C ASP A 615 -15.63 -3.43 -43.65
N PRO A 616 -14.58 -2.92 -44.35
CA PRO A 616 -14.44 -1.50 -44.64
C PRO A 616 -15.58 -0.97 -45.53
N ARG A 617 -16.48 -1.84 -46.00
CA ARG A 617 -17.68 -1.54 -46.78
C ARG A 617 -18.93 -1.36 -45.94
N MET A 618 -18.90 -1.55 -44.61
CA MET A 618 -19.91 -0.92 -43.76
C MET A 618 -19.76 0.58 -43.96
N GLN A 619 -20.62 1.14 -44.81
CA GLN A 619 -20.84 2.57 -44.91
C GLN A 619 -21.15 3.10 -43.50
N MET A 620 -21.04 4.40 -43.25
CA MET A 620 -21.44 5.04 -41.97
C MET A 620 -22.96 4.90 -41.65
N GLU A 621 -23.60 3.82 -42.10
CA GLU A 621 -24.96 3.40 -41.78
C GLU A 621 -25.01 2.91 -40.32
N THR A 622 -25.31 3.87 -39.44
CA THR A 622 -26.07 3.72 -38.20
C THR A 622 -25.86 2.40 -37.44
N VAL A 623 -24.79 2.34 -36.64
CA VAL A 623 -24.67 1.32 -35.59
C VAL A 623 -25.67 1.67 -34.49
N PRO A 624 -26.59 0.76 -34.11
CA PRO A 624 -27.58 1.04 -33.08
C PRO A 624 -26.91 1.16 -31.71
N GLY A 625 -27.40 2.10 -30.91
CA GLY A 625 -27.00 2.25 -29.50
C GLY A 625 -27.28 0.99 -28.68
N VAL A 626 -26.78 0.97 -27.44
CA VAL A 626 -26.92 -0.16 -26.50
C VAL A 626 -28.03 0.08 -25.49
N ALA A 627 -28.75 -0.99 -25.12
CA ALA A 627 -29.65 -0.98 -23.97
C ALA A 627 -28.85 -1.21 -22.68
N VAL A 628 -29.08 -0.40 -21.65
CA VAL A 628 -28.40 -0.49 -20.35
C VAL A 628 -29.43 -0.55 -19.24
N SER A 629 -29.29 -1.49 -18.29
CA SER A 629 -30.20 -1.63 -17.15
C SER A 629 -29.41 -1.77 -15.86
N PHE A 630 -29.68 -0.90 -14.89
CA PHE A 630 -29.20 -0.98 -13.52
C PHE A 630 -30.33 -1.54 -12.66
N ARG A 631 -30.08 -2.64 -11.95
CA ARG A 631 -31.07 -3.30 -11.10
C ARG A 631 -30.58 -3.39 -9.67
N ASP A 632 -31.22 -2.64 -8.77
CA ASP A 632 -30.95 -2.57 -7.33
C ASP A 632 -29.47 -2.33 -7.00
N VAL A 633 -28.83 -1.45 -7.78
CA VAL A 633 -27.39 -1.24 -7.72
C VAL A 633 -27.00 -0.42 -6.50
N SER A 634 -26.14 -1.00 -5.66
CA SER A 634 -25.54 -0.33 -4.51
C SER A 634 -24.01 -0.35 -4.60
N VAL A 635 -23.39 0.79 -4.36
CA VAL A 635 -21.93 0.98 -4.36
C VAL A 635 -21.52 1.57 -3.03
N LYS A 636 -20.49 0.97 -2.42
CA LYS A 636 -19.80 1.56 -1.27
C LYS A 636 -18.37 1.91 -1.65
N ALA A 637 -17.92 3.07 -1.19
CA ALA A 637 -16.53 3.52 -1.26
C ALA A 637 -16.14 4.07 0.11
N SER A 638 -14.96 3.71 0.61
CA SER A 638 -14.43 4.13 1.93
C SER A 638 -15.41 3.88 3.08
N GLY A 639 -16.11 2.75 3.05
CA GLY A 639 -17.14 2.39 4.05
C GLY A 639 -18.44 3.21 3.97
N GLN A 640 -18.50 4.23 3.12
CA GLN A 640 -19.70 5.04 2.87
C GLN A 640 -20.48 4.48 1.68
N THR A 641 -21.80 4.53 1.75
CA THR A 641 -22.65 4.13 0.63
C THR A 641 -22.79 5.31 -0.33
N ILE A 642 -22.19 5.19 -1.52
CA ILE A 642 -22.19 6.23 -2.55
C ILE A 642 -23.40 6.11 -3.46
N LEU A 643 -23.77 4.88 -3.82
CA LEU A 643 -25.01 4.56 -4.54
C LEU A 643 -25.84 3.59 -3.70
N LYS A 644 -27.14 3.81 -3.64
CA LYS A 644 -28.06 3.00 -2.86
C LYS A 644 -29.28 2.60 -3.70
N ASP A 645 -29.42 1.30 -3.92
CA ASP A 645 -30.57 0.66 -4.55
C ASP A 645 -31.01 1.34 -5.85
N VAL A 646 -30.05 1.73 -6.69
CA VAL A 646 -30.32 2.46 -7.93
C VAL A 646 -30.92 1.53 -8.97
N HIS A 647 -32.09 1.91 -9.48
CA HIS A 647 -32.80 1.21 -10.55
C HIS A 647 -33.07 2.18 -11.71
N VAL A 648 -32.48 1.91 -12.89
CA VAL A 648 -32.70 2.73 -14.09
C VAL A 648 -32.48 1.92 -15.36
N GLU A 649 -33.30 2.17 -16.37
CA GLU A 649 -33.18 1.55 -17.69
C GLU A 649 -33.00 2.64 -18.76
N LEU A 650 -31.97 2.48 -19.59
CA LEU A 650 -31.67 3.29 -20.76
C LEU A 650 -31.94 2.46 -22.02
N ALA A 651 -32.85 2.93 -22.86
CA ALA A 651 -33.18 2.27 -24.11
C ALA A 651 -32.08 2.49 -25.18
N ARG A 652 -32.06 1.64 -26.20
CA ARG A 652 -31.14 1.81 -27.35
C ARG A 652 -31.35 3.16 -28.02
N GLY A 653 -30.27 3.91 -28.23
CA GLY A 653 -30.29 5.23 -28.87
C GLY A 653 -30.92 6.33 -28.02
N GLU A 654 -31.23 6.05 -26.76
CA GLU A 654 -31.81 7.05 -25.86
C GLU A 654 -30.75 8.07 -25.43
N GLN A 655 -31.07 9.35 -25.50
CA GLN A 655 -30.22 10.44 -25.03
C GLN A 655 -30.81 11.03 -23.74
N VAL A 656 -30.11 10.87 -22.63
CA VAL A 656 -30.60 11.19 -21.28
C VAL A 656 -29.62 12.11 -20.56
N ALA A 657 -30.14 13.09 -19.84
CA ALA A 657 -29.35 13.93 -18.94
C ALA A 657 -29.35 13.38 -17.50
N LEU A 658 -28.21 13.42 -16.82
CA LEU A 658 -28.05 13.06 -15.42
C LEU A 658 -27.60 14.30 -14.64
N VAL A 659 -28.43 14.75 -13.71
CA VAL A 659 -28.20 15.98 -12.92
C VAL A 659 -28.32 15.73 -11.43
N GLY A 660 -27.71 16.63 -10.65
CA GLY A 660 -27.72 16.57 -9.19
C GLY A 660 -26.53 17.32 -8.61
N PRO A 661 -26.53 17.58 -7.30
CA PRO A 661 -25.42 18.29 -6.64
C PRO A 661 -24.09 17.52 -6.78
N SER A 662 -22.97 18.22 -6.57
CA SER A 662 -21.67 17.55 -6.45
C SER A 662 -21.70 16.52 -5.32
N GLY A 663 -21.05 15.38 -5.51
CA GLY A 663 -21.09 14.27 -4.55
C GLY A 663 -22.36 13.41 -4.56
N ALA A 664 -23.35 13.68 -5.42
CA ALA A 664 -24.60 12.88 -5.47
C ALA A 664 -24.45 11.46 -6.03
N GLY A 665 -23.26 11.07 -6.51
CA GLY A 665 -22.99 9.74 -7.10
C GLY A 665 -23.05 9.67 -8.64
N LYS A 666 -23.15 10.81 -9.35
CA LYS A 666 -23.33 10.86 -10.82
C LYS A 666 -22.17 10.19 -11.59
N SER A 667 -20.93 10.63 -11.33
CA SER A 667 -19.74 10.04 -11.96
C SER A 667 -19.55 8.59 -11.51
N THR A 668 -19.93 8.23 -10.27
CA THR A 668 -19.94 6.83 -9.80
C THR A 668 -20.88 5.94 -10.63
N LEU A 669 -22.05 6.45 -11.01
CA LEU A 669 -22.98 5.71 -11.87
C LEU A 669 -22.39 5.48 -13.27
N ALA A 670 -21.71 6.47 -13.84
CA ALA A 670 -21.01 6.32 -15.12
C ALA A 670 -19.79 5.39 -15.02
N ASN A 671 -19.07 5.45 -13.92
CA ASN A 671 -17.92 4.59 -13.62
C ASN A 671 -18.29 3.10 -13.53
N LEU A 672 -19.54 2.76 -13.21
CA LEU A 672 -20.04 1.39 -13.33
C LEU A 672 -20.06 0.90 -14.79
N LEU A 673 -20.42 1.77 -15.75
CA LEU A 673 -20.43 1.43 -17.19
C LEU A 673 -19.02 1.38 -17.78
N LEU A 674 -18.11 2.19 -17.25
CA LEU A 674 -16.68 2.15 -17.59
C LEU A 674 -15.97 0.97 -16.91
N GLY A 675 -16.61 0.33 -15.93
CA GLY A 675 -16.05 -0.75 -15.10
C GLY A 675 -14.96 -0.30 -14.13
N THR A 676 -14.78 1.01 -13.93
CA THR A 676 -13.84 1.58 -12.95
C THR A 676 -14.32 1.38 -11.52
N VAL A 677 -15.64 1.22 -11.34
CA VAL A 677 -16.29 0.84 -10.09
C VAL A 677 -17.14 -0.41 -10.34
N GLN A 678 -17.23 -1.29 -9.35
CA GLN A 678 -18.06 -2.49 -9.39
C GLN A 678 -19.20 -2.40 -8.37
N PRO A 679 -20.41 -2.89 -8.68
CA PRO A 679 -21.52 -2.89 -7.74
C PRO A 679 -21.26 -3.88 -6.58
N GLN A 680 -21.54 -3.47 -5.34
CA GLN A 680 -21.50 -4.36 -4.17
C GLN A 680 -22.76 -5.24 -4.09
N ALA A 681 -23.90 -4.68 -4.48
CA ALA A 681 -25.17 -5.38 -4.61
C ALA A 681 -25.90 -4.88 -5.85
N GLY A 682 -26.86 -5.67 -6.33
CA GLY A 682 -27.52 -5.43 -7.61
C GLY A 682 -26.69 -5.89 -8.81
N ARG A 683 -27.13 -5.54 -10.01
CA ARG A 683 -26.48 -5.93 -11.27
C ARG A 683 -26.60 -4.81 -12.30
N VAL A 684 -25.56 -4.66 -13.11
CA VAL A 684 -25.58 -3.83 -14.32
C VAL A 684 -25.66 -4.76 -15.51
N LEU A 685 -26.57 -4.47 -16.42
CA LEU A 685 -26.84 -5.26 -17.62
C LEU A 685 -26.66 -4.41 -18.87
N VAL A 686 -26.04 -4.96 -19.89
CA VAL A 686 -25.93 -4.37 -21.23
C VAL A 686 -26.49 -5.36 -22.23
N GLU A 687 -27.45 -4.93 -23.04
CA GLU A 687 -28.18 -5.82 -23.96
C GLU A 687 -28.81 -7.06 -23.29
N GLY A 688 -29.11 -6.95 -21.99
CA GLY A 688 -29.64 -8.05 -21.17
C GLY A 688 -28.58 -8.99 -20.59
N ASN A 689 -27.31 -8.86 -21.00
CA ASN A 689 -26.18 -9.60 -20.46
C ASN A 689 -25.61 -8.89 -19.22
N MET A 690 -25.03 -9.64 -18.30
CA MET A 690 -24.33 -9.08 -17.14
C MET A 690 -23.08 -8.34 -17.59
N LEU A 691 -22.85 -7.13 -17.08
CA LEU A 691 -21.64 -6.38 -17.37
C LEU A 691 -20.47 -6.98 -16.57
N ASP A 692 -19.95 -8.09 -17.07
CA ASP A 692 -18.73 -8.75 -16.60
C ASP A 692 -17.57 -8.52 -17.58
N GLY A 693 -16.41 -9.12 -17.34
CA GLY A 693 -15.17 -8.72 -18.04
C GLY A 693 -15.23 -8.79 -19.57
N GLU A 694 -15.92 -9.77 -20.17
CA GLU A 694 -16.04 -9.88 -21.63
C GLU A 694 -16.99 -8.80 -22.20
N GLU A 695 -18.19 -8.69 -21.63
CA GLU A 695 -19.19 -7.69 -22.06
C GLU A 695 -18.67 -6.25 -21.83
N LEU A 696 -17.92 -6.03 -20.74
CA LEU A 696 -17.30 -4.73 -20.42
C LEU A 696 -16.25 -4.33 -21.45
N GLU A 697 -15.40 -5.27 -21.90
CA GLU A 697 -14.39 -4.99 -22.92
C GLU A 697 -15.06 -4.66 -24.27
N GLN A 698 -16.07 -5.43 -24.67
CA GLN A 698 -16.85 -5.14 -25.88
C GLN A 698 -17.55 -3.78 -25.80
N LEU A 699 -18.09 -3.43 -24.63
CA LEU A 699 -18.68 -2.12 -24.39
C LEU A 699 -17.63 -1.00 -24.51
N ARG A 700 -16.46 -1.14 -23.89
CA ARG A 700 -15.37 -0.13 -23.92
C ARG A 700 -14.87 0.14 -25.34
N GLN A 701 -14.79 -0.89 -26.19
CA GLN A 701 -14.41 -0.75 -27.59
C GLN A 701 -15.41 0.10 -28.39
N THR A 702 -16.69 0.03 -28.02
CA THR A 702 -17.78 0.77 -28.67
C THR A 702 -18.27 1.98 -27.86
N THR A 703 -17.54 2.41 -26.83
CA THR A 703 -17.88 3.58 -26.01
C THR A 703 -17.02 4.78 -26.36
N ALA A 704 -17.64 5.96 -26.46
CA ALA A 704 -16.95 7.25 -26.44
C ALA A 704 -17.10 7.86 -25.03
N TRP A 705 -15.98 8.12 -24.35
CA TRP A 705 -15.96 8.74 -23.03
C TRP A 705 -15.26 10.09 -23.10
N VAL A 706 -15.96 11.13 -22.68
CA VAL A 706 -15.42 12.50 -22.60
C VAL A 706 -15.63 13.00 -21.18
N SER A 707 -14.53 13.21 -20.47
CA SER A 707 -14.50 13.72 -19.11
C SER A 707 -13.23 14.56 -18.91
N PRO A 708 -13.23 15.59 -18.04
CA PRO A 708 -12.01 16.27 -17.60
C PRO A 708 -10.90 15.31 -17.12
N GLU A 709 -11.28 14.13 -16.60
CA GLU A 709 -10.35 13.09 -16.13
C GLU A 709 -9.59 12.39 -17.26
N VAL A 710 -10.04 12.50 -18.52
CA VAL A 710 -9.33 11.92 -19.65
C VAL A 710 -8.00 12.66 -19.82
N HIS A 711 -6.90 11.94 -19.54
CA HIS A 711 -5.55 12.49 -19.59
C HIS A 711 -5.16 12.91 -21.01
N LEU A 712 -4.63 14.13 -21.13
CA LEU A 712 -3.96 14.64 -22.32
C LEU A 712 -2.46 14.38 -22.16
N TRP A 713 -1.90 13.62 -23.09
CA TRP A 713 -0.51 13.21 -23.05
C TRP A 713 0.39 14.36 -23.51
N ASN A 714 1.62 14.41 -22.99
CA ASN A 714 2.68 15.25 -23.55
C ASN A 714 3.14 14.69 -24.91
N LYS A 715 2.29 14.92 -25.90
CA LYS A 715 2.34 14.44 -27.29
C LYS A 715 1.70 15.50 -28.18
N THR A 716 1.84 15.33 -29.49
CA THR A 716 1.25 16.26 -30.46
C THR A 716 -0.28 16.33 -30.35
N LEU A 717 -0.89 17.43 -30.82
CA LEU A 717 -2.36 17.55 -30.92
C LEU A 717 -2.94 16.37 -31.72
N LEU A 718 -2.31 16.01 -32.84
CA LEU A 718 -2.75 14.90 -33.68
C LEU A 718 -2.74 13.56 -32.93
N GLU A 719 -1.63 13.24 -32.26
CA GLU A 719 -1.51 12.00 -31.48
C GLU A 719 -2.51 11.95 -30.32
N ASN A 720 -2.78 13.08 -29.66
CA ASN A 720 -3.79 13.15 -28.61
C ASN A 720 -5.21 12.88 -29.14
N LEU A 721 -5.54 13.39 -30.32
CA LEU A 721 -6.84 13.13 -30.97
C LEU A 721 -6.97 11.67 -31.38
N GLN A 722 -5.92 11.08 -31.97
CA GLN A 722 -5.90 9.69 -32.44
C GLN A 722 -5.71 8.66 -31.32
N TYR A 723 -5.46 9.10 -30.09
CA TYR A 723 -5.22 8.16 -28.99
C TYR A 723 -6.45 7.31 -28.71
N GLY A 724 -6.30 6.00 -28.91
CA GLY A 724 -7.36 5.02 -28.70
C GLY A 724 -8.41 4.99 -29.82
N SER A 725 -8.18 5.64 -30.96
CA SER A 725 -8.96 5.39 -32.18
C SER A 725 -8.36 4.22 -32.95
N ASP A 726 -9.21 3.46 -33.63
CA ASP A 726 -8.76 2.39 -34.55
C ASP A 726 -8.23 3.03 -35.84
N GLU A 727 -6.97 2.74 -36.19
CA GLU A 727 -6.34 3.23 -37.43
C GLU A 727 -7.10 2.78 -38.69
N SER A 728 -7.92 1.73 -38.59
CA SER A 728 -8.75 1.23 -39.68
C SER A 728 -9.90 2.16 -40.06
N VAL A 729 -10.35 3.01 -39.12
CA VAL A 729 -11.49 3.92 -39.33
C VAL A 729 -11.01 5.18 -40.03
N ARG A 730 -11.21 5.24 -41.36
CA ARG A 730 -10.95 6.45 -42.15
C ARG A 730 -11.96 7.54 -41.84
N LEU A 731 -11.64 8.39 -40.87
CA LEU A 731 -12.39 9.61 -40.55
C LEU A 731 -11.77 10.85 -41.18
N SER A 732 -12.62 11.77 -41.60
CA SER A 732 -12.19 13.11 -41.96
C SER A 732 -11.83 13.89 -40.69
N LEU A 733 -10.53 14.13 -40.47
CA LEU A 733 -10.07 15.03 -39.40
C LEU A 733 -10.74 16.40 -39.52
N ALA A 734 -11.02 16.89 -40.74
CA ALA A 734 -11.70 18.17 -40.92
C ALA A 734 -13.09 18.21 -40.28
N GLU A 735 -13.87 17.13 -40.38
CA GLU A 735 -15.18 17.05 -39.74
C GLU A 735 -15.06 17.05 -38.21
N VAL A 736 -14.11 16.29 -37.66
CA VAL A 736 -13.85 16.30 -36.21
C VAL A 736 -13.46 17.69 -35.74
N PHE A 737 -12.58 18.39 -36.46
CA PHE A 737 -12.16 19.75 -36.12
C PHE A 737 -13.32 20.74 -36.16
N GLU A 738 -14.19 20.65 -37.16
CA GLU A 738 -15.38 21.49 -37.28
C GLU A 738 -16.36 21.25 -36.12
N LYS A 739 -16.71 19.98 -35.85
CA LYS A 739 -17.74 19.64 -34.86
C LYS A 739 -17.27 19.81 -33.41
N SER A 740 -15.97 19.69 -33.16
CA SER A 740 -15.36 19.94 -31.83
C SER A 740 -14.84 21.37 -31.65
N GLN A 741 -14.96 22.25 -32.68
CA GLN A 741 -14.46 23.63 -32.66
C GLN A 741 -12.96 23.72 -32.35
N LEU A 742 -12.16 22.89 -33.02
CA LEU A 742 -10.70 22.85 -32.84
C LEU A 742 -9.91 23.73 -33.81
N TYR A 743 -10.54 24.33 -34.82
CA TYR A 743 -9.85 25.22 -35.76
C TYR A 743 -9.19 26.42 -35.06
N ASP A 744 -9.91 27.10 -34.16
CA ASP A 744 -9.35 28.22 -33.39
C ASP A 744 -8.14 27.79 -32.55
N VAL A 745 -8.17 26.56 -32.01
CA VAL A 745 -7.05 25.99 -31.24
C VAL A 745 -5.87 25.71 -32.17
N LEU A 746 -6.13 25.10 -33.32
CA LEU A 746 -5.12 24.78 -34.32
C LEU A 746 -4.38 26.03 -34.80
N GLU A 747 -5.11 27.11 -35.06
CA GLU A 747 -4.55 28.40 -35.51
C GLU A 747 -3.68 29.06 -34.44
N GLY A 748 -4.02 28.87 -33.16
CA GLY A 748 -3.25 29.38 -32.03
C GLY A 748 -1.96 28.59 -31.72
N LEU A 749 -1.80 27.39 -32.28
CA LEU A 749 -0.68 26.51 -31.97
C LEU A 749 0.52 26.75 -32.93
N PRO A 750 1.76 26.90 -32.42
CA PRO A 750 2.93 27.28 -33.22
C PRO A 750 3.32 26.29 -34.33
N GLN A 751 3.05 25.00 -34.16
CA GLN A 751 3.31 23.95 -35.15
C GLN A 751 2.02 23.25 -35.61
N GLY A 752 0.86 23.88 -35.39
CA GLY A 752 -0.45 23.31 -35.67
C GLY A 752 -0.60 21.91 -35.06
N LEU A 753 -0.94 20.93 -35.90
CA LEU A 753 -1.17 19.53 -35.52
C LEU A 753 0.01 18.85 -34.81
N GLN A 754 1.24 19.27 -35.12
CA GLN A 754 2.47 18.69 -34.58
C GLN A 754 2.90 19.34 -33.26
N THR A 755 2.12 20.31 -32.75
CA THR A 755 2.44 20.97 -31.48
C THR A 755 2.20 20.01 -30.32
N GLU A 756 3.24 19.75 -29.53
CA GLU A 756 3.12 19.06 -28.25
C GLU A 756 2.26 19.89 -27.29
N LEU A 757 1.31 19.26 -26.59
CA LEU A 757 0.39 19.98 -25.70
C LEU A 757 0.93 20.20 -24.27
N GLY A 758 2.11 19.66 -23.96
CA GLY A 758 2.68 19.66 -22.61
C GLY A 758 2.09 18.58 -21.70
N GLU A 759 2.64 18.42 -20.51
CA GLU A 759 2.13 17.48 -19.49
C GLU A 759 0.70 17.87 -19.11
N GLU A 760 -0.25 16.94 -19.16
CA GLU A 760 -1.67 17.18 -18.89
C GLU A 760 -2.32 18.29 -19.74
N GLY A 761 -1.70 18.67 -20.86
CA GLY A 761 -2.19 19.75 -21.72
C GLY A 761 -1.88 21.15 -21.18
N THR A 762 -0.80 21.35 -20.43
CA THR A 762 -0.42 22.66 -19.84
C THR A 762 -0.27 23.81 -20.84
N PHE A 763 -0.06 23.53 -22.13
CA PHE A 763 0.11 24.57 -23.16
C PHE A 763 -1.20 25.06 -23.79
N ILE A 764 -2.34 24.52 -23.37
CA ILE A 764 -3.67 24.94 -23.82
C ILE A 764 -4.53 25.32 -22.61
N SER A 765 -5.51 26.20 -22.81
CA SER A 765 -6.47 26.57 -21.79
C SER A 765 -7.39 25.39 -21.43
N GLY A 766 -8.02 25.43 -20.25
CA GLY A 766 -8.94 24.36 -19.82
C GLY A 766 -10.10 24.13 -20.80
N GLY A 767 -10.64 25.21 -21.39
CA GLY A 767 -11.68 25.12 -22.41
C GLY A 767 -11.19 24.52 -23.73
N GLU A 768 -9.97 24.85 -24.17
CA GLU A 768 -9.34 24.21 -25.33
C GLU A 768 -9.09 22.72 -25.06
N GLY A 769 -8.57 22.37 -23.88
CA GLY A 769 -8.39 20.99 -23.47
C GLY A 769 -9.70 20.20 -23.42
N ALA A 770 -10.81 20.84 -23.03
CA ALA A 770 -12.14 20.22 -23.10
C ALA A 770 -12.55 19.91 -24.55
N ARG A 771 -12.30 20.83 -25.49
CA ARG A 771 -12.55 20.62 -26.93
C ARG A 771 -11.65 19.53 -27.53
N VAL A 772 -10.38 19.45 -27.10
CA VAL A 772 -9.46 18.38 -27.55
C VAL A 772 -9.94 17.00 -27.08
N ARG A 773 -10.35 16.88 -25.80
CA ARG A 773 -10.94 15.63 -25.28
C ARG A 773 -12.24 15.25 -26.00
N LEU A 774 -13.06 16.24 -26.34
CA LEU A 774 -14.26 16.02 -27.15
C LEU A 774 -13.90 15.52 -28.56
N GLY A 775 -12.94 16.16 -29.22
CA GLY A 775 -12.42 15.73 -30.53
C GLY A 775 -11.90 14.30 -30.51
N ARG A 776 -11.14 13.93 -29.48
CA ARG A 776 -10.69 12.54 -29.23
C ARG A 776 -11.86 11.57 -29.06
N GLY A 777 -12.93 11.98 -28.37
CA GLY A 777 -14.18 11.20 -28.33
C GLY A 777 -14.79 11.03 -29.73
N MET A 778 -14.90 12.13 -30.50
CA MET A 778 -15.47 12.15 -31.85
C MET A 778 -14.68 11.34 -32.88
N MET A 779 -13.40 11.04 -32.63
CA MET A 779 -12.60 10.07 -33.39
C MET A 779 -13.14 8.62 -33.29
N ARG A 780 -14.21 8.39 -32.50
CA ARG A 780 -15.01 7.16 -32.45
C ARG A 780 -16.44 7.40 -32.97
N PRO A 781 -16.65 7.53 -34.29
CA PRO A 781 -17.96 7.83 -34.89
C PRO A 781 -18.97 6.69 -34.71
N LEU A 782 -18.49 5.44 -34.64
CA LEU A 782 -19.32 4.23 -34.49
C LEU A 782 -19.60 3.88 -33.01
N ALA A 783 -19.47 4.85 -32.10
CA ALA A 783 -19.75 4.63 -30.69
C ALA A 783 -21.24 4.30 -30.48
N ARG A 784 -21.51 3.21 -29.76
CA ARG A 784 -22.86 2.74 -29.39
C ARG A 784 -23.32 3.33 -28.06
N LEU A 785 -22.35 3.60 -27.17
CA LEU A 785 -22.54 4.29 -25.90
C LEU A 785 -21.68 5.56 -25.88
N VAL A 786 -22.26 6.68 -25.49
CA VAL A 786 -21.55 7.96 -25.33
C VAL A 786 -21.75 8.45 -23.92
N ILE A 787 -20.67 8.56 -23.16
CA ILE A 787 -20.68 9.10 -21.80
C ILE A 787 -19.97 10.45 -21.81
N LEU A 788 -20.72 11.49 -21.48
CA LEU A 788 -20.22 12.84 -21.37
C LEU A 788 -20.31 13.30 -19.92
N ASP A 789 -19.19 13.33 -19.21
CA ASP A 789 -19.14 13.76 -17.81
C ASP A 789 -18.52 15.15 -17.71
N GLU A 790 -19.35 16.17 -17.49
CA GLU A 790 -18.96 17.59 -17.50
C GLU A 790 -18.03 17.98 -18.68
N PRO A 791 -18.35 17.58 -19.93
CA PRO A 791 -17.42 17.63 -21.06
C PRO A 791 -17.02 19.05 -21.47
N PHE A 792 -17.74 20.07 -21.00
CA PHE A 792 -17.58 21.46 -21.42
C PHE A 792 -17.16 22.39 -20.28
N ARG A 793 -16.57 21.82 -19.22
CA ARG A 793 -16.06 22.61 -18.09
C ARG A 793 -15.07 23.67 -18.59
N GLY A 794 -15.24 24.91 -18.13
CA GLY A 794 -14.40 26.05 -18.54
C GLY A 794 -14.81 26.72 -19.87
N LEU A 795 -15.93 26.34 -20.48
CA LEU A 795 -16.48 26.99 -21.67
C LEU A 795 -17.67 27.91 -21.34
N ASP A 796 -17.81 28.97 -22.13
CA ASP A 796 -18.96 29.88 -22.04
C ASP A 796 -20.27 29.20 -22.49
N ARG A 797 -21.39 29.72 -22.01
CA ARG A 797 -22.72 29.12 -22.22
C ARG A 797 -23.10 28.95 -23.70
N HIS A 798 -22.73 29.89 -24.56
CA HIS A 798 -23.08 29.81 -25.98
C HIS A 798 -22.26 28.72 -26.69
N SER A 799 -20.97 28.61 -26.36
CA SER A 799 -20.12 27.53 -26.87
C SER A 799 -20.59 26.15 -26.39
N ARG A 800 -21.00 26.02 -25.12
CA ARG A 800 -21.58 24.78 -24.56
C ARG A 800 -22.81 24.31 -25.33
N GLN A 801 -23.76 25.22 -25.59
CA GLN A 801 -24.97 24.90 -26.37
C GLN A 801 -24.66 24.46 -27.80
N ARG A 802 -23.73 25.14 -28.48
CA ARG A 802 -23.29 24.78 -29.84
C ARG A 802 -22.65 23.40 -29.87
N LEU A 803 -21.73 23.12 -28.95
CA LEU A 803 -21.04 21.83 -28.86
C LEU A 803 -22.02 20.70 -28.50
N LEU A 804 -22.91 20.90 -27.53
CA LEU A 804 -23.93 19.91 -27.19
C LEU A 804 -24.82 19.56 -28.39
N THR A 805 -25.20 20.58 -29.17
CA THR A 805 -25.98 20.37 -30.40
C THR A 805 -25.18 19.58 -31.44
N ALA A 806 -23.89 19.89 -31.61
CA ALA A 806 -23.00 19.18 -32.53
C ALA A 806 -22.81 17.71 -32.13
N VAL A 807 -22.54 17.44 -30.85
CA VAL A 807 -22.41 16.09 -30.27
C VAL A 807 -23.65 15.25 -30.54
N ARG A 808 -24.83 15.76 -30.23
CA ARG A 808 -26.09 15.00 -30.39
C ARG A 808 -26.39 14.67 -31.85
N ARG A 809 -25.87 15.47 -32.79
CA ARG A 809 -25.94 15.21 -34.24
C ARG A 809 -24.85 14.28 -34.73
N TRP A 810 -23.68 14.27 -34.08
CA TRP A 810 -22.57 13.38 -34.39
C TRP A 810 -22.90 11.93 -34.00
N TRP A 811 -23.55 11.73 -32.85
CA TRP A 811 -24.02 10.42 -32.39
C TRP A 811 -25.55 10.34 -32.27
N PRO A 812 -26.29 10.39 -33.39
CA PRO A 812 -27.74 10.49 -33.36
C PRO A 812 -28.43 9.19 -32.90
N GLN A 813 -27.79 8.03 -33.10
CA GLN A 813 -28.34 6.70 -32.79
C GLN A 813 -27.69 6.04 -31.57
N ALA A 814 -26.66 6.67 -30.98
CA ALA A 814 -25.98 6.12 -29.81
C ALA A 814 -26.81 6.38 -28.55
N THR A 815 -26.75 5.45 -27.60
CA THR A 815 -27.26 5.71 -26.25
C THR A 815 -26.32 6.70 -25.59
N LEU A 816 -26.82 7.86 -25.17
CA LEU A 816 -26.02 8.99 -24.69
C LEU A 816 -26.41 9.33 -23.25
N LEU A 817 -25.44 9.26 -22.35
CA LEU A 817 -25.55 9.72 -20.96
C LEU A 817 -24.80 11.03 -20.80
N PHE A 818 -25.53 12.13 -20.62
CA PHE A 818 -24.99 13.47 -20.43
C PHE A 818 -25.05 13.88 -18.97
N ILE A 819 -23.91 13.92 -18.30
CA ILE A 819 -23.78 14.24 -16.89
C ILE A 819 -23.34 15.68 -16.75
N THR A 820 -24.13 16.47 -16.04
CA THR A 820 -23.86 17.89 -15.83
C THR A 820 -24.38 18.34 -14.47
N HIS A 821 -23.79 19.39 -13.92
CA HIS A 821 -24.37 20.13 -12.81
C HIS A 821 -25.22 21.32 -13.30
N ASP A 822 -25.14 21.70 -14.58
CA ASP A 822 -25.95 22.77 -15.19
C ASP A 822 -27.33 22.22 -15.55
N VAL A 823 -28.33 22.63 -14.77
CA VAL A 823 -29.69 22.12 -14.90
C VAL A 823 -30.34 22.61 -16.21
N ARG A 824 -29.91 23.76 -16.73
CA ARG A 824 -30.45 24.35 -17.97
C ARG A 824 -30.02 23.55 -19.19
N GLU A 825 -28.83 22.97 -19.20
CA GLU A 825 -28.40 22.05 -20.27
C GLU A 825 -29.27 20.78 -20.29
N ALA A 826 -29.62 20.25 -19.11
CA ALA A 826 -30.48 19.09 -18.98
C ALA A 826 -31.92 19.33 -19.48
N MET A 827 -32.43 20.56 -19.42
CA MET A 827 -33.74 20.93 -19.98
C MET A 827 -33.84 20.72 -21.51
N SER A 828 -32.71 20.61 -22.22
CA SER A 828 -32.67 20.34 -23.66
C SER A 828 -32.90 18.86 -24.02
N PHE A 829 -32.96 17.98 -23.02
CA PHE A 829 -33.18 16.54 -23.18
C PHE A 829 -34.65 16.16 -23.07
N LYS A 830 -35.01 15.01 -23.63
CA LYS A 830 -36.37 14.45 -23.54
C LYS A 830 -36.62 13.72 -22.21
N ARG A 831 -35.55 13.29 -21.55
CA ARG A 831 -35.57 12.59 -20.26
C ARG A 831 -34.40 13.08 -19.42
N VAL A 832 -34.65 13.30 -18.14
CA VAL A 832 -33.63 13.66 -17.15
C VAL A 832 -33.75 12.74 -15.94
N LEU A 833 -32.59 12.35 -15.42
CA LEU A 833 -32.38 11.58 -14.21
C LEU A 833 -31.83 12.52 -13.14
N VAL A 834 -32.53 12.67 -12.02
CA VAL A 834 -32.11 13.55 -10.93
C VAL A 834 -31.58 12.70 -9.78
N MET A 835 -30.29 12.80 -9.50
CA MET A 835 -29.64 12.11 -8.38
C MET A 835 -29.58 12.96 -7.13
N ARG A 836 -29.78 12.30 -5.99
CA ARG A 836 -29.63 12.89 -4.66
C ARG A 836 -29.19 11.84 -3.67
N ASP A 837 -28.15 12.15 -2.89
CA ASP A 837 -27.69 11.34 -1.76
C ASP A 837 -27.50 9.85 -2.14
N GLY A 838 -26.98 9.60 -3.36
CA GLY A 838 -26.75 8.24 -3.88
C GLY A 838 -27.97 7.50 -4.43
N THR A 839 -29.14 8.14 -4.50
CA THR A 839 -30.39 7.57 -5.01
C THR A 839 -30.90 8.33 -6.22
N LEU A 840 -31.70 7.66 -7.06
CA LEU A 840 -32.43 8.31 -8.15
C LEU A 840 -33.73 8.92 -7.60
N ALA A 841 -33.77 10.24 -7.50
CA ALA A 841 -34.89 10.98 -6.91
C ALA A 841 -36.03 11.21 -7.91
N GLU A 842 -35.70 11.50 -9.17
CA GLU A 842 -36.67 11.74 -10.24
C GLU A 842 -36.17 11.17 -11.56
N ASP A 843 -37.11 10.72 -12.38
CA ASP A 843 -36.87 10.20 -13.72
C ASP A 843 -38.07 10.57 -14.60
N GLY A 844 -37.84 11.32 -15.68
CA GLY A 844 -38.90 11.67 -16.62
C GLY A 844 -38.58 12.87 -17.51
N ASP A 845 -39.60 13.38 -18.21
CA ASP A 845 -39.45 14.57 -19.05
C ASP A 845 -39.22 15.81 -18.17
N PRO A 846 -38.09 16.55 -18.36
CA PRO A 846 -37.79 17.74 -17.56
C PRO A 846 -38.91 18.78 -17.58
N ARG A 847 -39.62 18.94 -18.70
CA ARG A 847 -40.71 19.93 -18.87
C ARG A 847 -41.94 19.58 -18.03
N VAL A 848 -42.12 18.30 -17.72
CA VAL A 848 -43.20 17.81 -16.87
C VAL A 848 -42.77 17.89 -15.40
N LEU A 849 -41.57 17.39 -15.09
CA LEU A 849 -41.04 17.35 -13.72
C LEU A 849 -40.99 18.75 -13.09
N VAL A 850 -40.52 19.77 -13.81
CA VAL A 850 -40.44 21.14 -13.27
C VAL A 850 -41.80 21.70 -12.82
N LYS A 851 -42.91 21.24 -13.42
CA LYS A 851 -44.26 21.68 -13.07
C LYS A 851 -44.84 20.96 -11.85
N GLN A 852 -44.24 19.84 -11.43
CA GLN A 852 -44.72 19.06 -10.30
C GLN A 852 -44.40 19.76 -8.98
N LYS A 853 -45.37 19.75 -8.05
CA LYS A 853 -45.16 20.29 -6.70
C LYS A 853 -44.14 19.44 -5.96
N GLY A 854 -43.11 20.09 -5.43
CA GLY A 854 -42.03 19.41 -4.69
C GLY A 854 -40.94 18.82 -5.57
N SER A 855 -40.96 19.04 -6.90
CA SER A 855 -39.94 18.48 -7.77
C SER A 855 -38.54 18.94 -7.39
N ARG A 856 -37.61 17.99 -7.29
CA ARG A 856 -36.21 18.24 -6.99
C ARG A 856 -35.53 18.98 -8.14
N LEU A 857 -35.86 18.64 -9.40
CA LEU A 857 -35.39 19.39 -10.56
C LEU A 857 -35.81 20.86 -10.48
N ASN A 858 -37.08 21.14 -10.16
CA ASN A 858 -37.57 22.51 -10.01
C ASN A 858 -36.82 23.25 -8.88
N GLN A 859 -36.57 22.60 -7.75
CA GLN A 859 -35.79 23.19 -6.65
C GLN A 859 -34.36 23.55 -7.07
N LEU A 860 -33.70 22.70 -7.87
CA LEU A 860 -32.36 22.98 -8.38
C LEU A 860 -32.36 24.19 -9.34
N ILE A 861 -33.36 24.27 -10.23
CA ILE A 861 -33.53 25.43 -11.13
C ILE A 861 -33.79 26.71 -10.35
N GLN A 862 -34.69 26.67 -9.36
CA GLN A 862 -34.99 27.84 -8.52
C GLN A 862 -33.77 28.29 -7.73
N ALA A 863 -32.97 27.35 -7.21
CA ALA A 863 -31.72 27.67 -6.52
C ALA A 863 -30.71 28.34 -7.47
N GLU A 864 -30.58 27.85 -8.71
CA GLU A 864 -29.70 28.44 -9.72
C GLU A 864 -30.17 29.85 -10.14
N GLU A 865 -31.47 30.03 -10.38
CA GLU A 865 -32.06 31.33 -10.72
C GLU A 865 -31.97 32.34 -9.57
N TRP A 866 -32.15 31.88 -8.34
CA TRP A 866 -31.96 32.70 -7.15
C TRP A 866 -30.50 33.15 -7.03
N LEU A 867 -29.54 32.23 -7.21
CA LEU A 867 -28.11 32.56 -7.19
C LEU A 867 -27.78 33.61 -8.27
N GLU A 868 -28.28 33.42 -9.49
CA GLU A 868 -28.07 34.32 -10.63
C GLU A 868 -28.63 35.73 -10.35
N LYS A 869 -29.85 35.84 -9.84
CA LYS A 869 -30.51 37.12 -9.58
C LYS A 869 -30.00 37.83 -8.31
N GLU A 870 -29.89 37.10 -7.21
CA GLU A 870 -29.64 37.68 -5.88
C GLU A 870 -28.15 37.82 -5.54
N ILE A 871 -27.27 37.01 -6.13
CA ILE A 871 -25.83 37.04 -5.83
C ILE A 871 -25.04 37.64 -7.00
N TRP A 872 -25.25 37.14 -8.22
CA TRP A 872 -24.42 37.55 -9.37
C TRP A 872 -24.84 38.89 -9.99
N GLN A 873 -26.14 39.20 -10.01
CA GLN A 873 -26.68 40.42 -10.60
C GLN A 873 -26.87 41.57 -9.59
N SER A 874 -26.84 41.29 -8.29
CA SER A 874 -26.99 42.28 -7.22
C SER A 874 -25.64 42.64 -6.58
N PRO A 875 -25.41 43.90 -6.16
CA PRO A 875 -24.20 44.27 -5.41
C PRO A 875 -24.17 43.75 -3.96
N SER A 876 -25.16 42.94 -3.55
CA SER A 876 -25.31 42.30 -2.23
C SER A 876 -24.15 41.36 -1.87
N TRP A 877 -23.45 40.76 -2.83
CA TRP A 877 -22.25 39.93 -2.54
C TRP A 877 -21.12 40.71 -1.84
N ARG A 878 -21.14 42.05 -1.90
CA ARG A 878 -20.22 42.90 -1.12
C ARG A 878 -20.58 42.98 0.38
N ARG A 879 -21.75 42.45 0.77
CA ARG A 879 -22.35 42.55 2.12
C ARG A 879 -22.44 41.21 2.84
N GLU A 880 -22.38 40.12 2.09
CA GLU A 880 -22.41 38.74 2.58
C GLU A 880 -21.00 38.25 2.92
N PHE A 881 -20.78 37.83 4.17
CA PHE A 881 -19.52 37.31 4.69
C PHE A 881 -19.66 35.87 5.14
N LEU A 882 -18.60 35.07 4.94
CA LEU A 882 -18.57 33.70 5.44
C LEU A 882 -18.04 33.68 6.89
N GLU A 883 -18.92 33.51 7.87
CA GLU A 883 -18.52 33.28 9.27
C GLU A 883 -18.85 31.84 9.68
N LYS A 884 -17.83 31.10 10.12
CA LYS A 884 -17.94 29.70 10.59
C LYS A 884 -18.65 28.75 9.61
N GLY A 885 -18.51 29.00 8.30
CA GLY A 885 -19.11 28.17 7.24
C GLY A 885 -20.56 28.52 6.89
N THR A 886 -21.09 29.60 7.45
CA THR A 886 -22.40 30.17 7.12
C THR A 886 -22.24 31.56 6.52
N LEU A 887 -23.01 31.85 5.47
CA LEU A 887 -23.13 33.20 4.89
C LEU A 887 -23.92 34.09 5.86
N VAL A 888 -23.38 35.26 6.17
CA VAL A 888 -23.94 36.24 7.09
C VAL A 888 -23.93 37.62 6.43
N ASP A 889 -25.11 38.24 6.31
CA ASP A 889 -25.26 39.63 5.83
C ASP A 889 -24.90 40.61 6.96
N LYS A 890 -23.89 41.45 6.71
CA LYS A 890 -23.29 42.34 7.72
C LYS A 890 -24.21 43.48 8.21
N ASN A 891 -25.34 43.73 7.55
CA ASN A 891 -26.28 44.79 7.93
C ASN A 891 -27.66 44.30 8.43
N ALA A 892 -27.86 42.99 8.61
CA ALA A 892 -29.09 42.47 9.24
C ALA A 892 -29.14 42.76 10.75
N ALA A 893 -28.00 43.06 11.37
CA ALA A 893 -27.93 43.69 12.69
C ALA A 893 -27.88 45.20 12.49
N GLY A 894 -29.03 45.87 12.64
CA GLY A 894 -29.06 47.32 12.73
C GLY A 894 -28.25 47.79 13.92
N ASP A 895 -27.15 48.48 13.65
CA ASP A 895 -26.63 49.56 14.49
C ASP A 895 -25.80 50.50 13.59
N THR A 896 -26.42 51.63 13.26
CA THR A 896 -25.75 52.87 12.84
C THR A 896 -25.16 53.58 14.07
N PRO A 897 -24.18 54.47 13.87
CA PRO A 897 -22.84 54.31 13.33
C PRO A 897 -21.77 54.06 14.40
#